data_AF-A0A1G0IDT6-F1
#
_entry.id   AF-A0A1G0IDT6-F1
#
_cell.length_a   1.000
_cell.length_b   1.000
_cell.length_c   1.000
_cell.angle_alpha   90.00
_cell.angle_beta   90.00
_cell.angle_gamma   90.00
#
_symmetry.space_group_name_H-M   'P 1'
#
loop_
_entity.id
_entity.type
_entity.pdbx_description
1 polymer ?
#
loop_
_entity_poly.entity_id
_entity_poly.type
_entity_poly.pdbx_seq_one_letter_code
_entity_poly.pdbx_strand_id
1 'polypeptide(L)'
;MRIATYNSYLLSPMFKCPPFEGLAVECLGEVTGETEQWAKTLATEILNHKEDLDVIVLNEVWDEDAKKILAQRLASVYPNQVRNIDAPLLTIRASAFEGGANAEVEAIPKGEDSGLMLFAKGDFEFVALPETRHRWPPDSASELDATTPHVAFMLYEPCADDDCLSAKGVAMVRLRHRNSEQIHNIVLTHMQADYPDDGEFYASTRLAQFKAVRKLIEQTHPQLPGRLPSGQETLFFLGDLNVPYLEDRTEWDRRFTEGYFANSMYETAHFTSSNRDKQATNEVDEERLDYILAAPTPWVPGSKHTCVQHVTYPVDFRNLESDHFMVHASIQSGFHHCSPSIARRIDLEANPSGVVVDREGTTDVTRIHAPDALQWFLVDAGEAGTFSIGRDSNDVRAEVYLPEDLTTPVSRYNKTLATVPACARRCYGYDKFVLPARFYVRVRGMLRTTQANYSLHVRRHTCATREDACLLVPGVRSSAKLSSAETPAPSRQNEAWFRFNVVGDATSGKSQTVAFTTTGLGAQVKAKLMDLDLSNDSGTPKTNPDGSISILAGSGSKGYLRIRQETPDPSQERTIRVAYASNLRFLTVGSLVCRDETNPELGSDDMFTRFTIDDEVRRAPAAGDKSFDCNNSSDTEDWSQILGEKELRYVDRLGVQLVEADDTSANDTSNRFFVDDVPPKRSGYDGKIKWNFSEGRYEFQFRLDRYRNEPVAD
;
A
#
# COMPACT_ATOMS: atom_id res chain seq x y z
N MET A 1 -5.32 9.26 18.48
CA MET A 1 -3.95 8.72 18.46
C MET A 1 -3.76 7.96 17.16
N ARG A 2 -2.61 8.12 16.53
CA ARG A 2 -2.18 7.37 15.35
C ARG A 2 -0.89 6.64 15.65
N ILE A 3 -0.95 5.32 15.62
CA ILE A 3 0.16 4.46 15.99
C ILE A 3 0.62 3.66 14.78
N ALA A 4 1.91 3.46 14.64
CA ALA A 4 2.48 2.66 13.57
C ALA A 4 3.53 1.66 14.08
N THR A 5 3.65 0.55 13.36
CA THR A 5 4.79 -0.37 13.45
C THR A 5 5.43 -0.51 12.09
N TYR A 6 6.75 -0.67 12.06
CA TYR A 6 7.50 -0.84 10.83
C TYR A 6 8.77 -1.65 11.08
N ASN A 7 8.88 -2.82 10.47
CA ASN A 7 10.18 -3.43 10.25
C ASN A 7 10.95 -2.54 9.27
N SER A 8 12.06 -1.99 9.74
CA SER A 8 12.80 -0.95 9.01
C SER A 8 14.04 -1.47 8.30
N TYR A 9 14.37 -2.75 8.49
CA TYR A 9 15.50 -3.41 7.85
C TYR A 9 16.82 -2.64 7.99
N LEU A 10 17.00 -1.94 9.13
CA LEU A 10 18.20 -1.17 9.43
C LEU A 10 19.26 -2.09 10.04
N LEU A 11 19.64 -3.07 9.23
CA LEU A 11 20.55 -4.15 9.57
C LEU A 11 21.95 -3.63 9.88
N SER A 12 22.55 -4.21 10.91
CA SER A 12 23.97 -4.01 11.19
C SER A 12 24.83 -4.78 10.16
N PRO A 13 26.12 -4.44 10.05
CA PRO A 13 27.02 -5.16 9.17
C PRO A 13 27.12 -6.67 9.50
N MET A 14 26.84 -7.08 10.75
CA MET A 14 26.82 -8.49 11.13
C MET A 14 25.69 -9.28 10.44
N PHE A 15 24.51 -8.67 10.30
CA PHE A 15 23.37 -9.28 9.61
C PHE A 15 23.49 -9.18 8.08
N LYS A 16 24.12 -8.12 7.56
CA LYS A 16 24.37 -7.99 6.11
C LYS A 16 25.51 -8.88 5.61
N CYS A 17 26.52 -9.10 6.46
CA CYS A 17 27.73 -9.85 6.14
C CYS A 17 27.95 -10.95 7.20
N PRO A 18 27.14 -12.02 7.20
CA PRO A 18 27.24 -13.06 8.21
C PRO A 18 28.68 -13.64 8.26
N PRO A 19 29.26 -13.83 9.46
CA PRO A 19 30.69 -14.08 9.65
C PRO A 19 31.18 -15.47 9.18
N PHE A 20 30.34 -16.25 8.51
CA PHE A 20 30.55 -17.69 8.31
C PHE A 20 31.29 -18.06 7.01
N GLU A 21 31.54 -17.12 6.09
CA GLU A 21 32.07 -17.45 4.76
C GLU A 21 33.38 -16.74 4.33
N GLY A 22 34.22 -16.23 5.23
CA GLY A 22 35.56 -15.71 4.88
C GLY A 22 35.60 -14.48 3.94
N LEU A 23 34.46 -14.09 3.37
CA LEU A 23 34.17 -12.93 2.52
C LEU A 23 33.81 -11.66 3.32
N ALA A 24 33.81 -11.75 4.66
CA ALA A 24 33.33 -10.70 5.54
C ALA A 24 34.07 -9.36 5.36
N VAL A 25 35.38 -9.35 5.05
CA VAL A 25 36.14 -8.09 4.91
C VAL A 25 35.80 -7.34 3.63
N GLU A 26 35.55 -8.06 2.53
CA GLU A 26 35.13 -7.48 1.25
C GLU A 26 33.69 -6.97 1.35
N CYS A 27 32.78 -7.78 1.90
CA CYS A 27 31.39 -7.38 2.16
C CYS A 27 31.28 -6.17 3.09
N LEU A 28 32.06 -6.11 4.17
CA LEU A 28 32.07 -4.97 5.10
C LEU A 28 32.49 -3.65 4.41
N GLY A 29 33.38 -3.71 3.42
CA GLY A 29 33.79 -2.55 2.63
C GLY A 29 32.66 -2.00 1.75
N GLU A 30 31.77 -2.86 1.27
CA GLU A 30 30.66 -2.52 0.37
C GLU A 30 29.42 -2.00 1.11
N VAL A 31 29.13 -2.52 2.32
CA VAL A 31 27.91 -2.14 3.08
C VAL A 31 28.08 -0.94 4.00
N THR A 32 29.28 -0.35 4.08
CA THR A 32 29.56 0.78 4.98
C THR A 32 28.83 2.06 4.53
N GLY A 33 28.01 2.66 5.40
CA GLY A 33 27.35 3.95 5.16
C GLY A 33 25.95 3.85 4.54
N GLU A 34 25.55 2.66 4.09
CA GLU A 34 24.27 2.41 3.44
C GLU A 34 23.10 2.49 4.44
N THR A 35 23.20 1.77 5.55
CA THR A 35 22.16 1.74 6.59
C THR A 35 21.94 3.13 7.20
N GLU A 36 22.99 3.93 7.34
CA GLU A 36 22.91 5.32 7.80
C GLU A 36 22.20 6.22 6.79
N GLN A 37 22.33 5.93 5.49
CA GLN A 37 21.60 6.65 4.46
C GLN A 37 20.12 6.29 4.48
N TRP A 38 19.78 5.00 4.59
CA TRP A 38 18.40 4.52 4.76
C TRP A 38 17.74 5.13 6.01
N ALA A 39 18.46 5.20 7.12
CA ALA A 39 17.98 5.85 8.34
C ALA A 39 17.69 7.35 8.15
N LYS A 40 18.47 8.06 7.32
CA LYS A 40 18.19 9.47 6.98
C LYS A 40 16.95 9.60 6.11
N THR A 41 16.76 8.70 5.14
CA THR A 41 15.57 8.65 4.27
C THR A 41 14.34 8.38 5.11
N LEU A 42 14.35 7.32 5.93
CA LEU A 42 13.27 6.97 6.86
C LEU A 42 12.93 8.12 7.82
N ALA A 43 13.94 8.75 8.45
CA ALA A 43 13.70 9.90 9.34
C ALA A 43 13.02 11.06 8.60
N THR A 44 13.43 11.32 7.35
CA THR A 44 12.84 12.38 6.53
C THR A 44 11.38 12.07 6.22
N GLU A 45 11.07 10.81 5.88
CA GLU A 45 9.72 10.39 5.55
C GLU A 45 8.80 10.43 6.77
N ILE A 46 9.27 9.96 7.94
CA ILE A 46 8.56 10.11 9.21
C ILE A 46 8.25 11.58 9.52
N LEU A 47 9.16 12.52 9.22
CA LEU A 47 8.96 13.94 9.45
C LEU A 47 7.99 14.58 8.44
N ASN A 48 7.98 14.10 7.19
CA ASN A 48 6.97 14.49 6.19
C ASN A 48 5.57 14.07 6.64
N HIS A 49 5.47 12.91 7.31
CA HIS A 49 4.25 12.37 7.90
C HIS A 49 4.09 12.67 9.39
N LYS A 50 4.81 13.67 9.93
CA LYS A 50 4.75 14.01 11.37
C LYS A 50 3.35 14.30 11.86
N GLU A 51 2.50 14.77 10.96
CA GLU A 51 1.12 15.01 11.28
C GLU A 51 0.43 13.64 11.48
N ASP A 52 0.61 12.66 10.60
CA ASP A 52 -0.11 11.38 10.63
C ASP A 52 0.45 10.32 11.61
N LEU A 53 1.61 10.55 12.22
CA LEU A 53 2.24 9.60 13.14
C LEU A 53 2.38 10.19 14.54
N ASP A 54 1.74 9.62 15.55
CA ASP A 54 1.85 10.07 16.95
C ASP A 54 2.84 9.22 17.75
N VAL A 55 2.78 7.90 17.53
CA VAL A 55 3.63 6.88 18.15
C VAL A 55 4.10 5.93 17.06
N ILE A 56 5.41 5.68 16.99
CA ILE A 56 6.04 4.83 15.98
C ILE A 56 6.87 3.79 16.72
N VAL A 57 6.69 2.53 16.35
CA VAL A 57 7.55 1.41 16.76
C VAL A 57 8.33 0.96 15.53
N LEU A 58 9.65 0.81 15.69
CA LEU A 58 10.51 0.26 14.65
C LEU A 58 11.08 -1.07 15.11
N ASN A 59 11.17 -2.00 14.16
CA ASN A 59 11.83 -3.29 14.29
C ASN A 59 13.08 -3.33 13.40
N GLU A 60 13.99 -4.25 13.73
CA GLU A 60 15.27 -4.47 13.03
C GLU A 60 16.15 -3.23 12.90
N VAL A 61 16.13 -2.35 13.90
CA VAL A 61 17.11 -1.28 13.97
C VAL A 61 18.32 -1.80 14.73
N TRP A 62 19.22 -2.53 14.06
CA TRP A 62 20.40 -3.09 14.72
C TRP A 62 21.65 -2.21 14.56
N ASP A 63 21.74 -1.43 13.48
CA ASP A 63 22.87 -0.52 13.28
C ASP A 63 22.86 0.66 14.29
N GLU A 64 23.94 0.81 15.07
CA GLU A 64 24.01 1.85 16.11
C GLU A 64 24.07 3.28 15.57
N ASP A 65 24.69 3.50 14.41
CA ASP A 65 24.75 4.83 13.80
C ASP A 65 23.39 5.20 13.21
N ALA A 66 22.66 4.24 12.62
CA ALA A 66 21.27 4.39 12.22
C ALA A 66 20.35 4.76 13.40
N LYS A 67 20.43 4.05 14.54
CA LYS A 67 19.69 4.39 15.77
C LYS A 67 19.95 5.84 16.19
N LYS A 68 21.22 6.25 16.19
CA LYS A 68 21.63 7.60 16.57
C LYS A 68 21.09 8.64 15.60
N ILE A 69 21.12 8.38 14.30
CA ILE A 69 20.56 9.26 13.26
C ILE A 69 19.05 9.45 13.48
N LEU A 70 18.30 8.36 13.65
CA LEU A 70 16.86 8.40 13.91
C LEU A 70 16.57 9.21 15.18
N ALA A 71 17.23 8.88 16.30
CA ALA A 71 17.07 9.56 17.57
C ALA A 71 17.34 11.07 17.46
N GLN A 72 18.42 11.48 16.81
CA GLN A 72 18.79 12.89 16.69
C GLN A 72 17.84 13.67 15.77
N ARG A 73 17.48 13.11 14.62
CA ARG A 73 16.63 13.80 13.63
C ARG A 73 15.19 13.92 14.10
N LEU A 74 14.66 12.87 14.74
CA LEU A 74 13.28 12.82 15.17
C LEU A 74 13.03 13.57 16.49
N ALA A 75 14.05 13.80 17.32
CA ALA A 75 13.91 14.38 18.67
C ALA A 75 13.12 15.70 18.75
N SER A 76 13.16 16.55 17.71
CA SER A 76 12.43 17.83 17.72
C SER A 76 10.91 17.67 17.69
N VAL A 77 10.41 16.57 17.13
CA VAL A 77 8.98 16.24 17.01
C VAL A 77 8.61 15.12 17.98
N TYR A 78 9.48 14.12 18.12
CA TYR A 78 9.33 12.92 18.93
C TYR A 78 10.38 12.88 20.04
N PRO A 79 10.30 13.77 21.05
CA PRO A 79 11.28 13.84 22.13
C PRO A 79 11.21 12.65 23.11
N ASN A 80 10.10 11.90 23.10
CA ASN A 80 9.94 10.71 23.93
C ASN A 80 10.37 9.49 23.11
N GLN A 81 11.55 8.94 23.40
CA GLN A 81 12.10 7.82 22.65
C GLN A 81 12.58 6.69 23.55
N VAL A 82 12.48 5.48 23.03
CA VAL A 82 13.25 4.32 23.47
C VAL A 82 14.22 4.03 22.33
N ARG A 83 15.51 4.23 22.59
CA ARG A 83 16.58 4.12 21.59
C ARG A 83 17.24 2.75 21.65
N ASN A 84 17.60 2.29 22.84
CA ASN A 84 18.42 1.09 23.03
C ASN A 84 17.78 0.15 24.06
N ILE A 85 17.32 -1.01 23.59
CA ILE A 85 16.80 -2.09 24.45
C ILE A 85 17.67 -3.31 24.24
N ASP A 86 18.48 -3.64 25.25
CA ASP A 86 19.41 -4.76 25.20
C ASP A 86 19.34 -5.59 26.49
N ALA A 87 19.85 -6.82 26.44
CA ALA A 87 20.20 -7.63 27.59
C ALA A 87 21.74 -7.73 27.67
N PRO A 88 22.37 -7.67 28.86
CA PRO A 88 23.82 -7.84 29.03
C PRO A 88 24.41 -9.19 28.55
N LEU A 89 23.58 -10.08 27.98
CA LEU A 89 23.93 -11.40 27.46
C LEU A 89 24.47 -11.36 26.03
N LEU A 90 25.18 -10.30 25.63
CA LEU A 90 25.79 -10.11 24.30
C LEU A 90 26.77 -11.24 23.88
N THR A 91 26.91 -12.34 24.61
CA THR A 91 27.51 -13.56 24.06
C THR A 91 26.52 -14.24 23.12
N ILE A 92 26.86 -14.36 21.82
CA ILE A 92 26.09 -15.16 20.85
C ILE A 92 25.71 -16.50 21.50
N ARG A 93 24.43 -16.83 21.46
CA ARG A 93 23.92 -18.02 22.14
C ARG A 93 24.48 -19.26 21.48
N ALA A 94 24.84 -20.27 22.28
CA ALA A 94 25.37 -21.53 21.76
C ALA A 94 24.46 -22.23 20.73
N SER A 95 23.16 -21.92 20.74
CA SER A 95 22.17 -22.40 19.77
C SER A 95 22.31 -21.79 18.38
N ALA A 96 23.07 -20.71 18.21
CA ALA A 96 23.40 -20.13 16.90
C ALA A 96 24.50 -20.92 16.16
N PHE A 97 25.06 -21.98 16.77
CA PHE A 97 26.12 -22.80 16.16
C PHE A 97 25.61 -24.23 15.95
N GLU A 98 25.44 -24.65 14.70
CA GLU A 98 25.24 -26.07 14.38
C GLU A 98 26.44 -26.90 14.88
N GLY A 99 26.17 -27.96 15.67
CA GLY A 99 27.18 -28.96 16.05
C GLY A 99 27.51 -29.07 17.54
N GLY A 100 26.95 -28.22 18.40
CA GLY A 100 27.14 -28.35 19.85
C GLY A 100 28.54 -27.96 20.34
N ALA A 101 28.58 -27.40 21.54
CA ALA A 101 29.77 -26.86 22.19
C ALA A 101 30.99 -27.79 22.06
N ASN A 102 32.03 -27.34 21.36
CA ASN A 102 33.45 -27.71 21.56
C ASN A 102 34.43 -26.89 20.70
N ALA A 103 34.09 -25.66 20.34
CA ALA A 103 35.10 -24.73 19.85
C ALA A 103 35.53 -23.86 21.04
N GLU A 104 36.78 -24.03 21.50
CA GLU A 104 37.45 -23.03 22.33
C GLU A 104 37.57 -21.75 21.47
N VAL A 105 36.59 -20.85 21.57
CA VAL A 105 36.58 -19.58 20.83
C VAL A 105 36.69 -18.44 21.85
N GLU A 106 37.91 -18.00 22.12
CA GLU A 106 38.22 -16.78 22.89
C GLU A 106 37.78 -15.47 22.18
N ALA A 107 36.97 -15.55 21.12
CA ALA A 107 36.45 -14.40 20.38
C ALA A 107 35.06 -14.69 19.79
N ILE A 108 34.09 -15.12 20.61
CA ILE A 108 32.68 -15.11 20.18
C ILE A 108 32.31 -13.63 19.96
N PRO A 109 31.89 -13.21 18.74
CA PRO A 109 31.44 -11.84 18.52
C PRO A 109 30.34 -11.48 19.51
N LYS A 110 30.24 -10.20 19.86
CA LYS A 110 29.06 -9.75 20.60
C LYS A 110 27.86 -9.84 19.66
N GLY A 111 26.77 -10.46 20.11
CA GLY A 111 25.51 -10.43 19.37
C GLY A 111 24.92 -9.01 19.33
N GLU A 112 23.84 -8.82 18.59
CA GLU A 112 23.13 -7.54 18.47
C GLU A 112 22.08 -7.37 19.57
N ASP A 113 21.63 -6.13 19.79
CA ASP A 113 20.54 -5.86 20.72
C ASP A 113 19.16 -6.30 20.17
N SER A 114 18.07 -5.92 20.83
CA SER A 114 16.74 -6.36 20.37
C SER A 114 16.27 -5.76 19.04
N GLY A 115 16.95 -4.72 18.53
CA GLY A 115 16.55 -4.01 17.31
C GLY A 115 15.24 -3.21 17.45
N LEU A 116 14.76 -2.98 18.68
CA LEU A 116 13.48 -2.32 18.96
C LEU A 116 13.66 -0.84 19.31
N MET A 117 12.98 0.03 18.57
CA MET A 117 12.88 1.45 18.93
C MET A 117 11.43 1.90 19.06
N LEU A 118 11.21 2.94 19.87
CA LEU A 118 9.93 3.63 19.95
C LEU A 118 10.13 5.14 19.91
N PHE A 119 9.27 5.84 19.18
CA PHE A 119 9.21 7.29 19.11
C PHE A 119 7.79 7.77 19.42
N ALA A 120 7.64 8.77 20.27
CA ALA A 120 6.36 9.37 20.59
C ALA A 120 6.46 10.91 20.63
N LYS A 121 5.43 11.57 20.10
CA LYS A 121 5.35 13.04 20.02
C LYS A 121 5.48 13.72 21.37
N GLY A 122 5.82 15.01 21.35
CA GLY A 122 5.94 15.85 22.56
C GLY A 122 4.64 15.99 23.37
N ASP A 123 3.48 15.72 22.75
CA ASP A 123 2.17 15.67 23.40
C ASP A 123 1.97 14.43 24.27
N PHE A 124 2.92 13.49 24.26
CA PHE A 124 2.97 12.34 25.15
C PHE A 124 4.04 12.54 26.23
N GLU A 125 3.96 11.73 27.27
CA GLU A 125 5.03 11.55 28.23
C GLU A 125 5.08 10.11 28.74
N PHE A 126 6.28 9.65 29.02
CA PHE A 126 6.46 8.37 29.69
C PHE A 126 5.90 8.43 31.11
N VAL A 127 5.16 7.38 31.48
CA VAL A 127 4.66 7.16 32.84
C VAL A 127 5.38 5.95 33.43
N ALA A 128 5.75 6.05 34.71
CA ALA A 128 6.41 4.94 35.39
C ALA A 128 5.56 3.66 35.30
N LEU A 129 6.25 2.55 35.10
CA LEU A 129 5.63 1.23 35.14
C LEU A 129 5.16 0.92 36.57
N PRO A 130 3.96 0.32 36.73
CA PRO A 130 3.44 -0.03 38.05
C PRO A 130 4.34 -0.99 38.82
N GLU A 131 4.96 -1.92 38.12
CA GLU A 131 5.84 -2.95 38.67
C GLU A 131 7.21 -2.91 37.97
N THR A 132 8.25 -3.35 38.66
CA THR A 132 9.66 -3.21 38.21
C THR A 132 10.36 -4.55 37.97
N ARG A 133 9.65 -5.68 38.07
CA ARG A 133 10.22 -7.04 38.10
C ARG A 133 10.95 -7.45 36.82
N HIS A 134 10.70 -6.74 35.72
CA HIS A 134 11.25 -6.98 34.38
C HIS A 134 12.14 -5.83 33.88
N ARG A 135 12.57 -4.97 34.81
CA ARG A 135 13.67 -4.05 34.52
C ARG A 135 14.97 -4.84 34.63
N TRP A 136 15.89 -4.61 33.69
CA TRP A 136 17.23 -5.16 33.86
C TRP A 136 17.92 -4.46 35.02
N PRO A 137 18.67 -5.21 35.86
CA PRO A 137 19.31 -4.63 37.02
C PRO A 137 20.28 -3.51 36.59
N PRO A 138 20.28 -2.35 37.29
CA PRO A 138 21.08 -1.18 36.96
C PRO A 138 22.58 -1.34 37.27
N ASP A 139 23.07 -2.56 37.51
CA ASP A 139 24.39 -2.83 38.07
C ASP A 139 25.53 -2.75 37.05
N SER A 140 25.24 -2.38 35.81
CA SER A 140 26.24 -1.89 34.86
C SER A 140 25.99 -0.41 34.59
N ALA A 141 27.03 0.38 34.38
CA ALA A 141 26.95 1.75 33.86
C ALA A 141 26.43 1.75 32.40
N SER A 142 25.25 1.19 32.20
CA SER A 142 24.66 0.79 30.93
C SER A 142 23.83 1.92 30.36
N GLU A 143 23.92 2.13 29.05
CA GLU A 143 23.10 3.09 28.30
C GLU A 143 21.74 2.51 27.88
N LEU A 144 21.28 1.42 28.53
CA LEU A 144 20.08 0.69 28.14
C LEU A 144 18.81 1.29 28.74
N ASP A 145 17.80 1.54 27.91
CA ASP A 145 16.55 2.14 28.33
C ASP A 145 15.72 1.22 29.25
N ALA A 146 15.92 -0.11 29.16
CA ALA A 146 15.30 -1.11 30.03
C ALA A 146 15.73 -1.02 31.52
N THR A 147 16.70 -0.17 31.84
CA THR A 147 17.09 0.16 33.23
C THR A 147 16.25 1.30 33.83
N THR A 148 15.52 2.05 32.99
CA THR A 148 14.73 3.20 33.42
C THR A 148 13.43 2.78 34.11
N PRO A 149 12.75 3.68 34.84
CA PRO A 149 11.46 3.36 35.42
C PRO A 149 10.31 3.23 34.41
N HIS A 150 10.56 3.50 33.14
CA HIS A 150 9.54 3.66 32.10
C HIS A 150 9.48 2.48 31.12
N VAL A 151 10.53 1.68 31.05
CA VAL A 151 10.67 0.58 30.10
C VAL A 151 10.82 -0.73 30.86
N ALA A 152 10.02 -1.72 30.48
CA ALA A 152 10.20 -3.11 30.87
C ALA A 152 10.58 -3.88 29.63
N PHE A 153 11.39 -4.91 29.80
CA PHE A 153 11.82 -5.76 28.71
C PHE A 153 11.72 -7.22 29.16
N MET A 154 11.59 -8.15 28.24
CA MET A 154 11.82 -9.56 28.49
C MET A 154 12.44 -10.18 27.25
N LEU A 155 13.57 -10.84 27.48
CA LEU A 155 14.33 -11.52 26.46
C LEU A 155 13.59 -12.80 26.09
N TYR A 156 13.57 -13.13 24.80
CA TYR A 156 13.12 -14.43 24.36
C TYR A 156 14.23 -15.44 24.52
N GLU A 157 14.12 -16.32 25.52
CA GLU A 157 15.01 -17.48 25.70
C GLU A 157 15.02 -18.43 24.47
N PRO A 158 13.88 -18.76 23.83
CA PRO A 158 13.88 -19.55 22.62
C PRO A 158 14.12 -18.66 21.39
N CYS A 159 15.12 -19.04 20.60
CA CYS A 159 15.46 -18.51 19.28
C CYS A 159 15.94 -19.67 18.41
N ALA A 160 15.99 -19.48 17.10
CA ALA A 160 16.62 -20.38 16.15
C ALA A 160 17.33 -19.57 15.05
N ASP A 161 18.35 -20.18 14.46
CA ASP A 161 19.08 -19.64 13.30
C ASP A 161 19.67 -18.23 13.54
N ASP A 162 19.80 -17.41 12.49
CA ASP A 162 20.32 -16.04 12.52
C ASP A 162 19.60 -15.13 13.53
N ASP A 163 18.34 -15.41 13.86
CA ASP A 163 17.61 -14.70 14.92
C ASP A 163 18.25 -14.87 16.31
N CYS A 164 19.04 -15.93 16.52
CA CYS A 164 19.83 -16.12 17.73
C CYS A 164 21.06 -15.21 17.82
N LEU A 165 21.42 -14.49 16.75
CA LEU A 165 22.51 -13.51 16.75
C LEU A 165 22.09 -12.19 17.39
N SER A 166 20.79 -11.96 17.64
CA SER A 166 20.29 -10.78 18.34
C SER A 166 19.57 -11.12 19.66
N ALA A 167 19.54 -10.14 20.56
CA ALA A 167 18.81 -10.21 21.82
C ALA A 167 17.31 -9.96 21.61
N LYS A 168 16.64 -10.66 20.67
CA LYS A 168 15.20 -10.50 20.41
C LYS A 168 14.39 -10.68 21.70
N GLY A 169 13.38 -9.84 21.86
CA GLY A 169 12.54 -9.83 23.03
C GLY A 169 11.32 -8.94 22.85
N VAL A 170 10.66 -8.68 23.96
CA VAL A 170 9.47 -7.83 24.03
C VAL A 170 9.69 -6.73 25.04
N ALA A 171 9.40 -5.49 24.64
CA ALA A 171 9.40 -4.34 25.52
C ALA A 171 7.99 -3.83 25.79
N MET A 172 7.83 -3.12 26.90
CA MET A 172 6.58 -2.45 27.26
C MET A 172 6.87 -1.08 27.85
N VAL A 173 6.15 -0.07 27.36
CA VAL A 173 6.16 1.30 27.88
C VAL A 173 4.75 1.81 28.15
N ARG A 174 4.65 2.88 28.93
CA ARG A 174 3.38 3.58 29.21
C ARG A 174 3.50 5.03 28.79
N LEU A 175 2.57 5.47 27.95
CA LEU A 175 2.52 6.82 27.43
C LEU A 175 1.22 7.48 27.88
N ARG A 176 1.30 8.62 28.58
CA ARG A 176 0.14 9.46 28.84
C ARG A 176 0.06 10.55 27.78
N HIS A 177 -1.08 10.65 27.12
CA HIS A 177 -1.37 11.77 26.24
C HIS A 177 -1.77 13.00 27.07
N ARG A 178 -0.99 14.08 27.00
CA ARG A 178 -1.11 15.27 27.87
C ARG A 178 -2.46 15.98 27.78
N ASN A 179 -3.10 15.95 26.61
CA ASN A 179 -4.35 16.69 26.41
C ASN A 179 -5.58 15.92 26.89
N SER A 180 -5.59 14.58 26.75
CA SER A 180 -6.73 13.75 27.13
C SER A 180 -6.55 13.00 28.45
N GLU A 181 -5.34 13.05 29.04
CA GLU A 181 -4.92 12.25 30.20
C GLU A 181 -5.08 10.73 30.01
N GLN A 182 -5.33 10.29 28.78
CA GLN A 182 -5.48 8.88 28.42
C GLN A 182 -4.12 8.20 28.48
N ILE A 183 -4.05 7.04 29.12
CA ILE A 183 -2.84 6.22 29.16
C ILE A 183 -2.92 5.15 28.06
N HIS A 184 -1.83 5.01 27.32
CA HIS A 184 -1.63 3.99 26.30
C HIS A 184 -0.45 3.12 26.74
N ASN A 185 -0.72 1.84 26.99
CA ASN A 185 0.29 0.83 27.24
C ASN A 185 0.72 0.27 25.89
N ILE A 186 2.00 0.40 25.56
CA ILE A 186 2.54 0.00 24.25
C ILE A 186 3.49 -1.17 24.48
N VAL A 187 3.17 -2.31 23.88
CA VAL A 187 4.03 -3.50 23.83
C VAL A 187 4.58 -3.60 22.43
N LEU A 188 5.90 -3.69 22.32
CA LEU A 188 6.63 -3.78 21.05
C LEU A 188 7.55 -5.00 21.04
N THR A 189 7.64 -5.68 19.89
CA THR A 189 8.44 -6.90 19.74
C THR A 189 8.86 -7.10 18.29
N HIS A 190 9.89 -7.92 18.10
CA HIS A 190 10.17 -8.63 16.85
C HIS A 190 10.30 -10.11 17.21
N MET A 191 9.49 -10.99 16.61
CA MET A 191 9.45 -12.43 16.93
C MET A 191 10.28 -13.26 15.96
N GLN A 192 10.45 -14.55 16.26
CA GLN A 192 11.20 -15.50 15.45
C GLN A 192 10.69 -15.54 14.00
N ALA A 193 11.57 -15.31 13.03
CA ALA A 193 11.32 -15.42 11.59
C ALA A 193 11.10 -16.87 11.14
N ASP A 194 10.44 -17.03 10.00
CA ASP A 194 10.32 -18.28 9.26
C ASP A 194 11.11 -18.19 7.95
N TYR A 195 11.58 -19.33 7.47
CA TYR A 195 12.22 -19.49 6.17
C TYR A 195 11.47 -20.58 5.38
N PRO A 196 10.29 -20.27 4.80
CA PRO A 196 9.46 -21.23 4.09
C PRO A 196 10.18 -21.92 2.93
N ASP A 197 11.07 -21.19 2.26
CA ASP A 197 11.89 -21.70 1.15
C ASP A 197 12.83 -22.82 1.60
N ASP A 198 13.30 -22.77 2.85
CA ASP A 198 14.12 -23.80 3.49
C ASP A 198 13.27 -24.85 4.25
N GLY A 199 11.95 -24.66 4.29
CA GLY A 199 11.01 -25.52 4.99
C GLY A 199 11.02 -25.34 6.51
N GLU A 200 11.51 -24.21 7.01
CA GLU A 200 11.72 -23.94 8.44
C GLU A 200 10.72 -22.90 8.97
N PHE A 201 9.67 -23.36 9.68
CA PHE A 201 8.51 -22.53 10.05
C PHE A 201 8.36 -22.17 11.54
N TYR A 202 9.35 -22.47 12.38
CA TYR A 202 9.53 -22.05 13.80
C TYR A 202 8.33 -21.69 14.75
N ALA A 203 7.10 -22.17 14.50
CA ALA A 203 5.90 -21.79 15.24
C ALA A 203 5.93 -22.19 16.72
N SER A 204 6.71 -23.23 17.06
CA SER A 204 6.95 -23.65 18.44
C SER A 204 7.84 -22.67 19.21
N THR A 205 8.82 -22.05 18.54
CA THR A 205 9.65 -20.96 19.06
C THR A 205 8.78 -19.74 19.34
N ARG A 206 8.01 -19.27 18.33
CA ARG A 206 7.05 -18.17 18.52
C ARG A 206 6.03 -18.47 19.63
N LEU A 207 5.59 -19.73 19.80
CA LEU A 207 4.72 -20.10 20.92
C LEU A 207 5.31 -19.78 22.28
N ALA A 208 6.60 -20.07 22.47
CA ALA A 208 7.26 -19.78 23.71
C ALA A 208 7.55 -18.27 23.88
N GLN A 209 7.82 -17.56 22.78
CA GLN A 209 7.93 -16.09 22.78
C GLN A 209 6.60 -15.40 23.14
N PHE A 210 5.46 -15.84 22.60
CA PHE A 210 4.13 -15.36 23.02
C PHE A 210 3.85 -15.58 24.52
N LYS A 211 4.38 -16.67 25.11
CA LYS A 211 4.30 -16.88 26.58
C LYS A 211 5.14 -15.84 27.33
N ALA A 212 6.29 -15.44 26.79
CA ALA A 212 7.11 -14.37 27.36
C ALA A 212 6.41 -13.00 27.24
N VAL A 213 5.78 -12.68 26.10
CA VAL A 213 4.92 -11.49 25.95
C VAL A 213 3.83 -11.43 27.01
N ARG A 214 3.07 -12.53 27.15
CA ARG A 214 2.05 -12.65 28.18
C ARG A 214 2.62 -12.40 29.58
N LYS A 215 3.74 -13.05 29.90
CA LYS A 215 4.40 -12.94 31.20
C LYS A 215 4.83 -11.49 31.48
N LEU A 216 5.43 -10.80 30.49
CA LEU A 216 5.81 -9.39 30.61
C LEU A 216 4.59 -8.52 30.94
N ILE A 217 3.49 -8.66 30.19
CA ILE A 217 2.27 -7.86 30.39
C ILE A 217 1.69 -8.12 31.79
N GLU A 218 1.50 -9.39 32.16
CA GLU A 218 0.90 -9.78 33.44
C GLU A 218 1.73 -9.34 34.65
N GLN A 219 3.06 -9.30 34.53
CA GLN A 219 3.94 -8.91 35.64
C GLN A 219 4.23 -7.42 35.70
N THR A 220 4.25 -6.72 34.56
CA THR A 220 4.49 -5.28 34.51
C THR A 220 3.22 -4.50 34.88
N HIS A 221 2.06 -5.02 34.48
CA HIS A 221 0.78 -4.41 34.78
C HIS A 221 -0.32 -5.48 34.98
N PRO A 222 -0.37 -6.13 36.15
CA PRO A 222 -1.27 -7.25 36.44
C PRO A 222 -2.78 -6.98 36.25
N GLN A 223 -3.16 -5.70 36.17
CA GLN A 223 -4.55 -5.27 35.95
C GLN A 223 -4.95 -5.11 34.46
N LEU A 224 -4.01 -5.15 33.51
CA LEU A 224 -4.34 -5.02 32.06
C LEU A 224 -5.12 -6.21 31.48
N PRO A 225 -4.90 -7.47 31.88
CA PRO A 225 -5.71 -8.58 31.38
C PRO A 225 -7.15 -8.46 31.92
N GLY A 226 -8.09 -8.04 31.07
CA GLY A 226 -9.53 -8.11 31.35
C GLY A 226 -10.09 -7.20 32.46
N ARG A 227 -9.31 -6.24 32.98
CA ARG A 227 -9.74 -5.33 34.07
C ARG A 227 -9.40 -3.86 33.86
N LEU A 228 -9.03 -3.46 32.64
CA LEU A 228 -8.89 -2.05 32.28
C LEU A 228 -10.13 -1.27 32.75
N PRO A 229 -10.01 -0.33 33.71
CA PRO A 229 -11.12 0.54 34.09
C PRO A 229 -11.63 1.21 32.83
N SER A 230 -12.92 1.01 32.53
CA SER A 230 -13.51 1.41 31.25
C SER A 230 -13.18 2.88 30.93
N GLY A 231 -12.33 3.10 29.94
CA GLY A 231 -12.03 4.41 29.37
C GLY A 231 -10.87 5.21 30.00
N GLN A 232 -9.96 4.60 30.77
CA GLN A 232 -8.77 5.32 31.30
C GLN A 232 -7.42 4.82 30.74
N GLU A 233 -7.31 3.53 30.41
CA GLU A 233 -6.12 3.01 29.72
C GLU A 233 -6.48 2.10 28.53
N THR A 234 -5.61 2.08 27.53
CA THR A 234 -5.64 1.12 26.42
C THR A 234 -4.35 0.31 26.42
N LEU A 235 -4.37 -0.83 25.73
CA LEU A 235 -3.17 -1.65 25.49
C LEU A 235 -3.06 -1.92 23.98
N PHE A 236 -1.90 -1.62 23.42
CA PHE A 236 -1.52 -1.95 22.05
C PHE A 236 -0.33 -2.89 22.07
N PHE A 237 -0.38 -3.92 21.24
CA PHE A 237 0.71 -4.86 21.04
C PHE A 237 1.03 -4.89 19.54
N LEU A 238 2.21 -4.42 19.17
CA LEU A 238 2.59 -4.22 17.78
C LEU A 238 4.03 -4.63 17.50
N GLY A 239 4.30 -4.93 16.23
CA GLY A 239 5.59 -5.38 15.77
C GLY A 239 5.47 -6.35 14.60
N ASP A 240 6.62 -6.71 14.06
CA ASP A 240 6.77 -7.90 13.25
C ASP A 240 6.65 -9.15 14.13
N LEU A 241 5.58 -9.90 13.94
CA LEU A 241 5.30 -11.12 14.71
C LEU A 241 5.72 -12.38 13.95
N ASN A 242 6.09 -12.28 12.67
CA ASN A 242 6.42 -13.41 11.82
C ASN A 242 5.38 -14.55 11.89
N VAL A 243 4.10 -14.20 12.06
CA VAL A 243 2.98 -15.16 12.07
C VAL A 243 2.25 -15.06 10.73
N PRO A 244 2.26 -16.09 9.88
CA PRO A 244 1.58 -16.04 8.58
C PRO A 244 0.06 -15.99 8.71
N TYR A 245 -0.62 -15.37 7.74
CA TYR A 245 -2.08 -15.20 7.71
C TYR A 245 -2.75 -15.64 6.41
N LEU A 246 -2.11 -15.37 5.26
CA LEU A 246 -2.67 -15.52 3.92
C LEU A 246 -2.47 -16.94 3.39
N GLU A 247 -1.28 -17.50 3.53
CA GLU A 247 -0.97 -18.85 3.03
C GLU A 247 -1.40 -19.95 4.03
N ASP A 248 -0.87 -19.91 5.26
CA ASP A 248 -1.26 -20.80 6.35
C ASP A 248 -1.66 -20.02 7.61
N ARG A 249 -2.98 -19.92 7.82
CA ARG A 249 -3.55 -19.21 8.96
C ARG A 249 -3.57 -20.02 10.26
N THR A 250 -3.08 -21.26 10.27
CA THR A 250 -3.20 -22.17 11.43
C THR A 250 -2.56 -21.61 12.69
N GLU A 251 -1.36 -21.03 12.59
CA GLU A 251 -0.74 -20.40 13.74
C GLU A 251 -1.55 -19.17 14.17
N TRP A 252 -1.88 -18.29 13.22
CA TRP A 252 -2.65 -17.07 13.48
C TRP A 252 -3.96 -17.35 14.23
N ASP A 253 -4.74 -18.34 13.79
CA ASP A 253 -6.00 -18.70 14.42
C ASP A 253 -5.79 -19.11 15.89
N ARG A 254 -4.78 -19.93 16.17
CA ARG A 254 -4.44 -20.35 17.55
C ARG A 254 -3.97 -19.20 18.44
N ARG A 255 -3.42 -18.13 17.86
CA ARG A 255 -2.96 -16.95 18.64
C ARG A 255 -4.09 -15.96 18.89
N PHE A 256 -4.85 -15.65 17.86
CA PHE A 256 -5.68 -14.45 17.82
C PHE A 256 -7.18 -14.74 17.79
N THR A 257 -7.57 -16.00 17.61
CA THR A 257 -8.97 -16.45 17.80
C THR A 257 -9.16 -17.36 19.02
N GLU A 258 -8.06 -17.90 19.55
CA GLU A 258 -8.04 -18.76 20.72
C GLU A 258 -7.07 -18.27 21.80
N GLY A 259 -7.26 -18.70 23.05
CA GLY A 259 -6.27 -18.51 24.11
C GLY A 259 -6.17 -17.09 24.67
N TYR A 260 -4.99 -16.72 25.20
CA TYR A 260 -4.81 -15.51 26.00
C TYR A 260 -5.04 -14.22 25.20
N PHE A 261 -4.44 -14.10 24.02
CA PHE A 261 -4.49 -12.87 23.23
C PHE A 261 -5.88 -12.66 22.65
N ALA A 262 -6.53 -13.70 22.10
CA ALA A 262 -7.93 -13.62 21.65
C ALA A 262 -8.93 -13.19 22.75
N ASN A 263 -8.67 -13.58 24.00
CA ASN A 263 -9.53 -13.22 25.14
C ASN A 263 -9.24 -11.82 25.72
N SER A 264 -8.07 -11.25 25.42
CA SER A 264 -7.60 -10.01 26.06
C SER A 264 -7.46 -8.84 25.08
N MET A 265 -7.30 -9.14 23.80
CA MET A 265 -7.01 -8.21 22.72
C MET A 265 -7.68 -8.70 21.43
N TYR A 266 -7.65 -7.87 20.39
CA TYR A 266 -8.08 -8.23 19.05
C TYR A 266 -7.08 -7.70 18.02
N GLU A 267 -6.88 -8.46 16.95
CA GLU A 267 -6.05 -8.06 15.81
C GLU A 267 -6.80 -7.00 14.97
N THR A 268 -6.26 -5.80 14.88
CA THR A 268 -7.02 -4.65 14.39
C THR A 268 -7.37 -4.74 12.91
N ALA A 269 -6.46 -5.24 12.06
CA ALA A 269 -6.70 -5.44 10.63
C ALA A 269 -7.87 -6.40 10.38
N HIS A 270 -7.87 -7.56 11.03
CA HIS A 270 -8.88 -8.60 10.87
C HIS A 270 -10.27 -8.17 11.37
N PHE A 271 -10.35 -7.55 12.55
CA PHE A 271 -11.63 -7.27 13.20
C PHE A 271 -12.25 -5.91 12.84
N THR A 272 -11.46 -4.98 12.28
CA THR A 272 -11.95 -3.64 11.95
C THR A 272 -11.98 -3.32 10.46
N SER A 273 -11.23 -4.05 9.63
CA SER A 273 -11.17 -3.86 8.18
C SER A 273 -12.19 -4.71 7.40
N SER A 274 -12.06 -4.72 6.07
CA SER A 274 -12.77 -5.62 5.16
C SER A 274 -12.13 -7.02 5.19
N ASN A 275 -12.95 -8.07 5.21
CA ASN A 275 -12.46 -9.45 5.14
C ASN A 275 -11.88 -9.84 3.77
N ARG A 276 -12.00 -8.96 2.77
CA ARG A 276 -11.42 -9.14 1.43
C ARG A 276 -10.09 -8.42 1.24
N ASP A 277 -9.73 -7.52 2.17
CA ASP A 277 -8.47 -6.81 2.12
C ASP A 277 -7.37 -7.76 2.61
N LYS A 278 -6.49 -8.15 1.68
CA LYS A 278 -5.39 -9.09 1.93
C LYS A 278 -4.43 -8.55 2.97
N GLN A 279 -4.21 -7.24 3.01
CA GLN A 279 -3.43 -6.62 4.07
C GLN A 279 -2.05 -7.29 4.24
N ALA A 280 -1.38 -7.60 3.13
CA ALA A 280 0.00 -8.09 3.14
C ALA A 280 0.94 -6.97 3.57
N THR A 281 1.94 -7.30 4.38
CA THR A 281 2.86 -6.35 5.01
C THR A 281 4.32 -6.66 4.70
N ASN A 282 4.64 -7.81 4.10
CA ASN A 282 5.94 -8.11 3.52
C ASN A 282 5.78 -8.22 1.99
N GLU A 283 6.64 -7.54 1.24
CA GLU A 283 6.62 -7.48 -0.23
C GLU A 283 7.16 -8.75 -0.88
N VAL A 284 8.18 -9.36 -0.27
CA VAL A 284 8.89 -10.54 -0.80
C VAL A 284 8.03 -11.79 -0.65
N ASP A 285 7.50 -12.02 0.55
CA ASP A 285 6.69 -13.19 0.88
C ASP A 285 5.22 -13.04 0.44
N GLU A 286 4.80 -11.83 0.05
CA GLU A 286 3.40 -11.45 -0.16
C GLU A 286 2.48 -11.81 1.03
N GLU A 287 3.03 -11.86 2.24
CA GLU A 287 2.37 -12.30 3.48
C GLU A 287 2.12 -11.13 4.45
N ARG A 288 1.22 -11.31 5.42
CA ARG A 288 1.01 -10.41 6.55
C ARG A 288 1.77 -10.93 7.76
N LEU A 289 2.81 -10.19 8.15
CA LEU A 289 3.69 -10.54 9.27
C LEU A 289 3.69 -9.47 10.37
N ASP A 290 3.28 -8.25 10.04
CA ASP A 290 3.24 -7.10 10.93
C ASP A 290 1.83 -6.86 11.44
N TYR A 291 1.72 -6.71 12.77
CA TYR A 291 0.42 -6.64 13.42
C TYR A 291 0.31 -5.48 14.38
N ILE A 292 -0.92 -4.99 14.53
CA ILE A 292 -1.33 -4.15 15.65
C ILE A 292 -2.51 -4.84 16.31
N LEU A 293 -2.32 -5.30 17.55
CA LEU A 293 -3.37 -5.78 18.43
C LEU A 293 -3.80 -4.66 19.38
N ALA A 294 -5.09 -4.60 19.67
CA ALA A 294 -5.66 -3.60 20.58
C ALA A 294 -6.55 -4.24 21.64
N ALA A 295 -6.66 -3.59 22.80
CA ALA A 295 -7.49 -4.00 23.93
C ALA A 295 -8.18 -2.80 24.58
N PRO A 296 -9.35 -2.98 25.22
CA PRO A 296 -9.92 -4.25 25.68
C PRO A 296 -10.73 -5.05 24.63
N THR A 297 -11.58 -4.41 23.82
CA THR A 297 -12.36 -5.06 22.76
C THR A 297 -12.67 -4.05 21.66
N PRO A 298 -13.04 -4.49 20.44
CA PRO A 298 -13.51 -3.59 19.41
C PRO A 298 -14.70 -2.78 19.94
N TRP A 299 -14.78 -1.51 19.55
CA TRP A 299 -15.90 -0.68 19.97
C TRP A 299 -17.24 -1.28 19.49
N VAL A 300 -18.21 -1.27 20.38
CA VAL A 300 -19.60 -1.65 20.10
C VAL A 300 -20.52 -0.54 20.61
N PRO A 301 -21.70 -0.34 20.00
CA PRO A 301 -22.65 0.66 20.48
C PRO A 301 -22.90 0.58 21.98
N GLY A 302 -22.66 1.70 22.68
CA GLY A 302 -22.84 1.81 24.14
C GLY A 302 -21.60 1.48 24.98
N SER A 303 -20.49 1.02 24.39
CA SER A 303 -19.22 0.85 25.11
C SER A 303 -18.45 2.17 25.23
N LYS A 304 -17.58 2.25 26.25
CA LYS A 304 -16.63 3.37 26.44
C LYS A 304 -15.27 3.11 25.80
N HIS A 305 -15.16 2.11 24.93
CA HIS A 305 -13.89 1.69 24.35
C HIS A 305 -13.47 2.61 23.19
N THR A 306 -12.18 2.59 22.87
CA THR A 306 -11.66 3.24 21.68
C THR A 306 -12.08 2.48 20.43
N CYS A 307 -12.28 3.20 19.34
CA CYS A 307 -12.44 2.64 18.02
C CYS A 307 -11.13 2.76 17.25
N VAL A 308 -10.66 1.63 16.71
CA VAL A 308 -9.64 1.62 15.66
C VAL A 308 -10.38 1.90 14.36
N GLN A 309 -10.18 3.10 13.85
CA GLN A 309 -11.01 3.68 12.81
C GLN A 309 -10.59 3.22 11.42
N HIS A 310 -9.28 3.06 11.22
CA HIS A 310 -8.70 2.69 9.94
C HIS A 310 -7.27 2.17 10.14
N VAL A 311 -7.00 0.99 9.57
CA VAL A 311 -5.65 0.41 9.42
C VAL A 311 -5.22 0.58 7.96
N THR A 312 -3.99 1.05 7.73
CA THR A 312 -3.46 1.42 6.41
C THR A 312 -1.98 1.11 6.26
N TYR A 313 -1.54 0.94 5.01
CA TYR A 313 -0.13 0.87 4.61
C TYR A 313 0.26 2.10 3.78
N PRO A 314 0.79 3.17 4.39
CA PRO A 314 1.10 4.41 3.69
C PRO A 314 1.99 4.18 2.47
N VAL A 315 1.55 4.64 1.30
CA VAL A 315 2.25 4.39 0.01
C VAL A 315 3.66 4.98 -0.03
N ASP A 316 3.88 6.09 0.68
CA ASP A 316 5.17 6.77 0.73
C ASP A 316 6.25 5.93 1.46
N PHE A 317 5.82 5.01 2.33
CA PHE A 317 6.70 4.07 3.04
C PHE A 317 6.96 2.79 2.27
N ARG A 318 6.26 2.54 1.14
CA ARG A 318 6.49 1.34 0.30
C ARG A 318 7.70 1.48 -0.61
N ASN A 319 8.22 2.69 -0.81
CA ASN A 319 9.39 2.93 -1.64
C ASN A 319 10.67 3.11 -0.80
N LEU A 320 10.59 2.82 0.50
CA LEU A 320 11.74 2.86 1.39
C LEU A 320 12.50 1.53 1.32
N GLU A 321 13.73 1.55 1.82
CA GLU A 321 14.66 0.42 1.78
C GLU A 321 14.32 -0.59 2.90
N SER A 322 13.18 -1.26 2.74
CA SER A 322 12.73 -2.40 3.54
C SER A 322 11.81 -3.27 2.69
N ASP A 323 11.86 -4.57 2.96
CA ASP A 323 10.96 -5.59 2.44
C ASP A 323 9.59 -5.60 3.12
N HIS A 324 9.38 -4.80 4.17
CA HIS A 324 8.10 -4.64 4.84
C HIS A 324 7.41 -3.31 4.49
N PHE A 325 6.09 -3.26 4.73
CA PHE A 325 5.27 -2.06 4.66
C PHE A 325 4.89 -1.59 6.06
N MET A 326 5.04 -0.29 6.32
CA MET A 326 4.59 0.31 7.58
C MET A 326 3.10 0.06 7.79
N VAL A 327 2.74 -0.52 8.95
CA VAL A 327 1.35 -0.70 9.38
C VAL A 327 0.97 0.46 10.28
N HIS A 328 -0.03 1.24 9.86
CA HIS A 328 -0.53 2.40 10.60
C HIS A 328 -1.99 2.19 11.01
N ALA A 329 -2.32 2.51 12.27
CA ALA A 329 -3.68 2.48 12.80
C ALA A 329 -4.09 3.85 13.38
N SER A 330 -5.24 4.36 12.91
CA SER A 330 -5.89 5.54 13.48
C SER A 330 -6.91 5.16 14.54
N ILE A 331 -6.84 5.81 15.70
CA ILE A 331 -7.61 5.46 16.90
C ILE A 331 -8.28 6.71 17.48
N GLN A 332 -9.57 6.58 17.81
CA GLN A 332 -10.37 7.63 18.45
C GLN A 332 -11.28 7.04 19.55
N SER A 333 -11.86 7.89 20.41
CA SER A 333 -13.03 7.52 21.22
C SER A 333 -14.09 6.88 20.33
N GLY A 334 -14.78 5.83 20.78
CA GLY A 334 -15.70 5.12 19.91
C GLY A 334 -17.04 5.82 19.66
N PHE A 335 -17.56 5.64 18.44
CA PHE A 335 -18.81 6.23 17.95
C PHE A 335 -19.35 5.40 16.78
N HIS A 336 -20.60 5.63 16.38
CA HIS A 336 -21.22 4.87 15.29
C HIS A 336 -20.47 5.01 13.97
N HIS A 337 -20.28 3.88 13.29
CA HIS A 337 -19.68 3.80 11.96
C HIS A 337 -18.22 4.24 11.90
N CYS A 338 -17.49 4.14 13.01
CA CYS A 338 -16.12 4.61 13.12
C CYS A 338 -15.09 3.72 12.41
N SER A 339 -15.42 2.46 12.08
CA SER A 339 -14.54 1.53 11.35
C SER A 339 -15.27 0.85 10.17
N PRO A 340 -14.55 0.30 9.18
CA PRO A 340 -15.13 -0.43 8.05
C PRO A 340 -16.05 -1.59 8.46
N SER A 341 -15.67 -2.38 9.48
CA SER A 341 -16.45 -3.55 9.92
C SER A 341 -17.83 -3.22 10.48
N ILE A 342 -18.03 -2.00 10.98
CA ILE A 342 -19.32 -1.48 11.49
C ILE A 342 -19.87 -0.32 10.65
N ALA A 343 -19.39 -0.19 9.42
CA ALA A 343 -19.81 0.84 8.48
C ALA A 343 -21.34 0.86 8.31
N ARG A 344 -21.89 2.06 8.12
CA ARG A 344 -23.31 2.20 7.82
C ARG A 344 -23.61 1.61 6.44
N ARG A 345 -24.54 0.66 6.37
CA ARG A 345 -24.93 0.05 5.10
C ARG A 345 -25.83 0.99 4.30
N ILE A 346 -25.55 1.13 3.00
CA ILE A 346 -26.37 1.85 2.02
C ILE A 346 -26.77 0.84 0.96
N ASP A 347 -28.06 0.52 0.89
CA ASP A 347 -28.65 -0.36 -0.12
C ASP A 347 -29.20 0.47 -1.29
N LEU A 348 -28.47 0.45 -2.40
CA LEU A 348 -28.89 1.10 -3.65
C LEU A 348 -29.68 0.16 -4.56
N GLU A 349 -29.66 -1.15 -4.33
CA GLU A 349 -30.47 -2.09 -5.10
C GLU A 349 -31.96 -1.79 -4.87
N ALA A 350 -32.33 -1.53 -3.62
CA ALA A 350 -33.67 -1.07 -3.26
C ALA A 350 -33.98 0.37 -3.70
N ASN A 351 -32.97 1.20 -3.99
CA ASN A 351 -33.10 2.64 -4.24
C ASN A 351 -32.26 3.11 -5.44
N PRO A 352 -32.57 2.67 -6.67
CA PRO A 352 -31.73 2.93 -7.84
C PRO A 352 -31.62 4.41 -8.23
N SER A 353 -32.53 5.27 -7.75
CA SER A 353 -32.49 6.72 -8.00
C SER A 353 -31.43 7.45 -7.17
N GLY A 354 -30.86 6.80 -6.15
CA GLY A 354 -29.90 7.35 -5.19
C GLY A 354 -30.46 7.41 -3.77
N VAL A 355 -29.56 7.45 -2.79
CA VAL A 355 -29.88 7.51 -1.36
C VAL A 355 -29.17 8.71 -0.75
N VAL A 356 -29.94 9.55 -0.06
CA VAL A 356 -29.41 10.63 0.80
C VAL A 356 -29.35 10.12 2.23
N VAL A 357 -28.16 10.13 2.81
CA VAL A 357 -27.90 9.80 4.21
C VAL A 357 -27.70 11.11 4.97
N ASP A 358 -28.56 11.38 5.95
CA ASP A 358 -28.56 12.60 6.76
C ASP A 358 -28.96 12.31 8.22
N ARG A 359 -30.27 12.09 8.47
CA ARG A 359 -30.82 11.80 9.80
C ARG A 359 -31.69 10.55 9.79
N GLU A 360 -31.67 9.81 10.89
CA GLU A 360 -32.60 8.72 11.18
C GLU A 360 -33.46 9.10 12.40
N GLY A 361 -34.71 9.48 12.14
CA GLY A 361 -35.58 10.04 13.18
C GLY A 361 -34.97 11.32 13.76
N THR A 362 -34.64 11.31 15.04
CA THR A 362 -33.97 12.43 15.73
C THR A 362 -32.44 12.34 15.68
N THR A 363 -31.88 11.19 15.34
CA THR A 363 -30.45 10.91 15.39
C THR A 363 -29.74 11.40 14.14
N ASP A 364 -28.67 12.15 14.33
CA ASP A 364 -27.77 12.58 13.26
C ASP A 364 -26.79 11.43 12.95
N VAL A 365 -26.80 10.92 11.72
CA VAL A 365 -25.97 9.76 11.33
C VAL A 365 -24.76 10.16 10.50
N THR A 366 -24.64 11.44 10.13
CA THR A 366 -23.57 12.01 9.31
C THR A 366 -22.99 13.25 9.98
N ARG A 367 -22.12 13.00 10.96
CA ARG A 367 -21.44 14.01 11.77
C ARG A 367 -20.01 13.59 12.13
N ILE A 368 -19.07 14.49 11.80
CA ILE A 368 -17.73 14.47 12.38
C ILE A 368 -17.82 15.11 13.77
N HIS A 369 -17.93 14.28 14.80
CA HIS A 369 -18.29 14.70 16.16
C HIS A 369 -17.09 15.15 17.01
N ALA A 370 -15.86 14.83 16.59
CA ALA A 370 -14.62 15.18 17.25
C ALA A 370 -13.50 15.39 16.23
N PRO A 371 -12.42 16.11 16.57
CA PRO A 371 -11.22 16.16 15.74
C PRO A 371 -10.73 14.76 15.37
N ASP A 372 -10.24 14.61 14.14
CA ASP A 372 -9.77 13.35 13.55
C ASP A 372 -10.79 12.21 13.48
N ALA A 373 -12.06 12.46 13.85
CA ALA A 373 -13.12 11.49 13.63
C ALA A 373 -13.38 11.29 12.13
N LEU A 374 -13.73 10.06 11.77
CA LEU A 374 -14.11 9.66 10.42
C LEU A 374 -15.28 8.69 10.47
N GLN A 375 -16.11 8.64 9.42
CA GLN A 375 -17.25 7.74 9.33
C GLN A 375 -17.17 6.87 8.07
N TRP A 376 -17.55 5.61 8.20
CA TRP A 376 -17.55 4.63 7.12
C TRP A 376 -18.96 4.26 6.68
N PHE A 377 -19.13 4.13 5.37
CA PHE A 377 -20.34 3.66 4.72
C PHE A 377 -19.97 2.50 3.80
N LEU A 378 -20.72 1.40 3.88
CA LEU A 378 -20.61 0.28 2.95
C LEU A 378 -21.77 0.37 1.97
N VAL A 379 -21.47 0.62 0.70
CA VAL A 379 -22.47 0.68 -0.37
C VAL A 379 -22.61 -0.69 -0.99
N ASP A 380 -23.85 -1.19 -1.05
CA ASP A 380 -24.22 -2.36 -1.85
C ASP A 380 -25.17 -1.93 -2.96
N ALA A 381 -24.72 -2.07 -4.21
CA ALA A 381 -25.45 -1.65 -5.39
C ALA A 381 -26.00 -2.82 -6.22
N GLY A 382 -25.75 -4.07 -5.80
CA GLY A 382 -26.10 -5.28 -6.54
C GLY A 382 -25.26 -5.53 -7.82
N GLU A 383 -24.87 -4.48 -8.53
CA GLU A 383 -24.08 -4.54 -9.77
C GLU A 383 -23.02 -3.43 -9.85
N ALA A 384 -21.90 -3.72 -10.51
CA ALA A 384 -20.91 -2.72 -10.88
C ALA A 384 -21.50 -1.65 -11.80
N GLY A 385 -20.85 -0.49 -11.88
CA GLY A 385 -21.29 0.59 -12.77
C GLY A 385 -20.64 1.94 -12.49
N THR A 386 -21.31 2.99 -12.97
CA THR A 386 -20.92 4.39 -12.71
C THR A 386 -21.70 4.94 -11.53
N PHE A 387 -21.01 5.62 -10.62
CA PHE A 387 -21.57 6.17 -9.39
C PHE A 387 -21.24 7.65 -9.25
N SER A 388 -22.20 8.42 -8.74
CA SER A 388 -21.97 9.77 -8.21
C SER A 388 -22.03 9.71 -6.70
N ILE A 389 -21.00 10.23 -6.05
CA ILE A 389 -20.90 10.29 -4.58
C ILE A 389 -20.64 11.74 -4.23
N GLY A 390 -21.49 12.31 -3.37
CA GLY A 390 -21.46 13.73 -3.09
C GLY A 390 -21.80 14.08 -1.65
N ARG A 391 -21.34 15.27 -1.25
CA ARG A 391 -21.51 15.86 0.07
C ARG A 391 -22.09 17.26 -0.05
N ASP A 392 -22.88 17.67 0.94
CA ASP A 392 -23.46 19.02 1.00
C ASP A 392 -22.62 20.03 1.78
N SER A 393 -21.65 19.56 2.56
CA SER A 393 -20.72 20.40 3.32
C SER A 393 -19.34 20.42 2.67
N ASN A 394 -18.78 21.63 2.52
CA ASN A 394 -17.42 21.82 2.04
C ASN A 394 -16.35 21.43 3.09
N ASP A 395 -16.74 21.28 4.36
CA ASP A 395 -15.85 21.05 5.49
C ASP A 395 -15.43 19.59 5.66
N VAL A 396 -16.11 18.64 5.01
CA VAL A 396 -15.75 17.21 5.03
C VAL A 396 -15.20 16.77 3.68
N ARG A 397 -14.55 15.62 3.59
CA ARG A 397 -14.19 14.99 2.31
C ARG A 397 -14.65 13.55 2.31
N ALA A 398 -15.10 13.07 1.15
CA ALA A 398 -15.51 11.70 0.93
C ALA A 398 -14.47 11.02 0.03
N GLU A 399 -13.97 9.87 0.47
CA GLU A 399 -13.00 9.04 -0.25
C GLU A 399 -13.60 7.66 -0.45
N VAL A 400 -13.34 7.04 -1.59
CA VAL A 400 -13.91 5.75 -1.97
C VAL A 400 -12.83 4.70 -1.89
N TYR A 401 -13.15 3.51 -1.39
CA TYR A 401 -12.22 2.39 -1.26
C TYR A 401 -12.84 1.10 -1.81
N LEU A 402 -11.99 0.24 -2.38
CA LEU A 402 -12.40 -1.09 -2.83
C LEU A 402 -12.44 -2.05 -1.64
N PRO A 403 -13.35 -3.05 -1.61
CA PRO A 403 -13.36 -4.03 -0.53
C PRO A 403 -12.03 -4.79 -0.37
N GLU A 404 -11.25 -4.90 -1.44
CA GLU A 404 -9.99 -5.63 -1.49
C GLU A 404 -8.75 -4.77 -1.15
N ASP A 405 -8.90 -3.44 -1.08
CA ASP A 405 -7.85 -2.49 -0.68
C ASP A 405 -8.50 -1.29 0.02
N LEU A 406 -8.46 -1.28 1.36
CA LEU A 406 -8.90 -0.15 2.17
C LEU A 406 -7.78 0.83 2.47
N THR A 407 -6.56 0.60 1.98
CA THR A 407 -5.42 1.50 2.19
C THR A 407 -5.39 2.61 1.15
N THR A 408 -5.62 2.27 -0.12
CA THR A 408 -5.50 3.22 -1.23
C THR A 408 -6.88 3.67 -1.70
N PRO A 409 -7.22 4.97 -1.61
CA PRO A 409 -8.50 5.46 -2.12
C PRO A 409 -8.56 5.35 -3.65
N VAL A 410 -9.71 4.94 -4.16
CA VAL A 410 -10.01 4.93 -5.60
C VAL A 410 -10.07 6.36 -6.10
N SER A 411 -9.27 6.65 -7.13
CA SER A 411 -9.31 7.94 -7.82
C SER A 411 -10.66 8.19 -8.47
N ARG A 412 -11.14 9.43 -8.38
CA ARG A 412 -12.36 9.91 -9.05
C ARG A 412 -12.14 10.14 -10.54
N TYR A 413 -13.14 9.85 -11.36
CA TYR A 413 -13.06 10.02 -12.81
C TYR A 413 -13.24 11.49 -13.25
N ASN A 414 -12.16 12.09 -13.76
CA ASN A 414 -12.03 13.50 -14.16
C ASN A 414 -12.35 14.51 -13.04
N LYS A 415 -11.53 15.56 -12.88
CA LYS A 415 -11.73 16.69 -11.93
C LYS A 415 -12.98 17.57 -12.24
N THR A 416 -14.06 17.00 -12.77
CA THR A 416 -15.34 17.68 -12.96
C THR A 416 -16.20 17.53 -11.70
N LEU A 417 -16.03 18.46 -10.76
CA LEU A 417 -17.07 18.76 -9.78
C LEU A 417 -18.33 19.19 -10.54
N ALA A 418 -19.33 18.31 -10.60
CA ALA A 418 -20.65 18.70 -11.05
C ALA A 418 -21.41 19.23 -9.83
N THR A 419 -21.55 20.55 -9.72
CA THR A 419 -22.49 21.15 -8.77
C THR A 419 -23.89 21.01 -9.35
N VAL A 420 -24.77 20.24 -8.71
CA VAL A 420 -26.18 20.22 -9.11
C VAL A 420 -26.82 21.50 -8.57
N PRO A 421 -27.54 22.29 -9.40
CA PRO A 421 -28.30 23.44 -8.91
C PRO A 421 -29.26 22.99 -7.82
N ALA A 422 -29.21 23.70 -6.69
CA ALA A 422 -30.02 23.49 -5.50
C ALA A 422 -31.44 22.97 -5.80
N CYS A 423 -31.76 21.76 -5.35
CA CYS A 423 -33.15 21.34 -5.21
C CYS A 423 -33.71 22.02 -3.95
N ALA A 424 -34.11 23.30 -4.04
CA ALA A 424 -34.83 24.10 -3.03
C ALA A 424 -34.33 24.15 -1.55
N ARG A 425 -33.38 23.31 -1.10
CA ARG A 425 -32.96 23.19 0.31
C ARG A 425 -31.51 22.72 0.57
N ARG A 426 -30.88 21.90 -0.29
CA ARG A 426 -29.46 21.47 -0.17
C ARG A 426 -28.80 21.28 -1.54
N CYS A 427 -27.52 21.63 -1.64
CA CYS A 427 -26.67 21.43 -2.82
C CYS A 427 -25.62 20.36 -2.52
N TYR A 428 -25.24 19.55 -3.50
CA TYR A 428 -24.19 18.55 -3.35
C TYR A 428 -23.12 18.76 -4.42
N GLY A 429 -21.85 18.70 -4.00
CA GLY A 429 -20.72 18.52 -4.91
C GLY A 429 -20.50 17.02 -5.14
N TYR A 430 -20.51 16.57 -6.40
CA TYR A 430 -20.30 15.16 -6.74
C TYR A 430 -18.96 14.90 -7.37
N ASP A 431 -18.35 13.80 -6.94
CA ASP A 431 -17.30 13.09 -7.66
C ASP A 431 -17.91 11.84 -8.33
N LYS A 432 -17.44 11.52 -9.53
CA LYS A 432 -17.92 10.35 -10.30
C LYS A 432 -16.89 9.24 -10.28
N PHE A 433 -17.35 8.00 -10.21
CA PHE A 433 -16.50 6.82 -10.13
C PHE A 433 -17.02 5.69 -11.01
N VAL A 434 -16.13 4.79 -11.45
CA VAL A 434 -16.49 3.48 -11.99
C VAL A 434 -16.07 2.45 -10.94
N LEU A 435 -17.05 1.77 -10.34
CA LEU A 435 -16.84 0.95 -9.13
C LEU A 435 -17.47 -0.44 -9.29
N PRO A 436 -16.96 -1.44 -8.54
CA PRO A 436 -17.65 -2.73 -8.38
C PRO A 436 -19.01 -2.57 -7.68
N ALA A 437 -19.74 -3.69 -7.56
CA ALA A 437 -21.06 -3.71 -6.92
C ALA A 437 -21.04 -3.32 -5.43
N ARG A 438 -19.90 -3.51 -4.76
CA ARG A 438 -19.70 -3.19 -3.35
C ARG A 438 -18.43 -2.38 -3.18
N PHE A 439 -18.51 -1.31 -2.42
CA PHE A 439 -17.38 -0.42 -2.11
C PHE A 439 -17.62 0.33 -0.81
N TYR A 440 -16.56 0.89 -0.25
CA TYR A 440 -16.63 1.70 0.96
C TYR A 440 -16.51 3.18 0.62
N VAL A 441 -17.19 4.01 1.40
CA VAL A 441 -17.00 5.47 1.42
C VAL A 441 -16.54 5.85 2.81
N ARG A 442 -15.37 6.48 2.91
CA ARG A 442 -14.84 7.08 4.13
C ARG A 442 -15.12 8.58 4.08
N VAL A 443 -15.72 9.14 5.12
CA VAL A 443 -15.90 10.58 5.26
C VAL A 443 -15.12 11.08 6.46
N ARG A 444 -14.32 12.14 6.26
CA ARG A 444 -13.54 12.78 7.33
C ARG A 444 -13.54 14.29 7.19
N GLY A 445 -13.13 15.01 8.24
CA GLY A 445 -12.90 16.46 8.16
C GLY A 445 -11.86 16.82 7.08
N MET A 446 -12.02 17.99 6.44
CA MET A 446 -11.03 18.58 5.55
C MET A 446 -9.74 18.88 6.32
N LEU A 447 -9.89 19.51 7.48
CA LEU A 447 -8.83 19.67 8.49
C LEU A 447 -9.06 18.70 9.64
N ARG A 448 -8.01 18.38 10.37
CA ARG A 448 -8.04 17.48 11.53
C ARG A 448 -8.91 17.99 12.66
N THR A 449 -8.90 19.28 12.89
CA THR A 449 -9.71 19.95 13.90
C THR A 449 -11.18 20.08 13.52
N THR A 450 -11.56 19.69 12.30
CA THR A 450 -12.92 19.90 11.79
C THR A 450 -13.92 19.07 12.56
N GLN A 451 -14.97 19.73 13.03
CA GLN A 451 -16.21 19.10 13.43
C GLN A 451 -17.31 19.67 12.55
N ALA A 452 -18.07 18.80 11.88
CA ALA A 452 -19.06 19.24 10.91
C ALA A 452 -20.20 18.23 10.82
N ASN A 453 -21.42 18.74 10.64
CA ASN A 453 -22.53 17.95 10.13
C ASN A 453 -22.49 17.99 8.62
N TYR A 454 -22.90 16.89 7.99
CA TYR A 454 -22.99 16.80 6.54
C TYR A 454 -24.13 15.86 6.19
N SER A 455 -24.45 15.75 4.91
CA SER A 455 -25.19 14.62 4.34
C SER A 455 -24.42 14.05 3.17
N LEU A 456 -24.55 12.74 3.00
CA LEU A 456 -23.92 11.98 1.93
C LEU A 456 -25.00 11.56 0.93
N HIS A 457 -24.83 11.90 -0.34
CA HIS A 457 -25.67 11.38 -1.41
C HIS A 457 -24.87 10.38 -2.26
N VAL A 458 -25.40 9.18 -2.40
CA VAL A 458 -24.80 8.12 -3.22
C VAL A 458 -25.83 7.70 -4.26
N ARG A 459 -25.43 7.68 -5.54
CA ARG A 459 -26.31 7.36 -6.66
C ARG A 459 -25.58 6.53 -7.71
N ARG A 460 -26.25 5.50 -8.23
CA ARG A 460 -25.83 4.78 -9.44
C ARG A 460 -26.43 5.44 -10.68
N HIS A 461 -25.64 5.54 -11.74
CA HIS A 461 -26.08 6.07 -13.03
C HIS A 461 -26.86 5.00 -13.80
N THR A 462 -27.90 5.43 -14.52
CA THR A 462 -28.74 4.56 -15.37
C THR A 462 -28.30 4.54 -16.82
N CYS A 463 -27.39 5.44 -17.19
CA CYS A 463 -26.96 5.72 -18.56
C CYS A 463 -28.09 6.29 -19.46
N ALA A 464 -29.25 6.67 -18.90
CA ALA A 464 -30.45 7.01 -19.67
C ALA A 464 -30.33 8.27 -20.51
N THR A 465 -29.60 9.25 -19.98
CA THR A 465 -29.49 10.58 -20.56
C THR A 465 -28.03 10.93 -20.70
N ARG A 466 -27.75 11.95 -21.51
CA ARG A 466 -26.42 12.51 -21.66
C ARG A 466 -25.84 13.01 -20.33
N GLU A 467 -26.68 13.63 -19.50
CA GLU A 467 -26.32 14.15 -18.18
C GLU A 467 -26.04 13.01 -17.18
N ASP A 468 -26.78 11.90 -17.31
CA ASP A 468 -26.61 10.67 -16.52
C ASP A 468 -25.75 9.60 -17.19
N ALA A 469 -24.94 9.98 -18.18
CA ALA A 469 -24.15 9.03 -18.95
C ALA A 469 -23.22 8.21 -18.04
N CYS A 470 -23.11 6.91 -18.33
CA CYS A 470 -22.17 6.03 -17.66
C CYS A 470 -20.77 6.24 -18.21
N LEU A 471 -19.75 6.12 -17.37
CA LEU A 471 -18.37 6.33 -17.75
C LEU A 471 -17.78 5.06 -18.35
N LEU A 472 -17.02 5.23 -19.43
CA LEU A 472 -16.19 4.18 -20.02
C LEU A 472 -14.75 4.38 -19.58
N VAL A 473 -14.18 3.32 -19.03
CA VAL A 473 -12.76 3.17 -18.67
C VAL A 473 -12.21 1.99 -19.47
N PRO A 474 -11.02 2.08 -20.09
CA PRO A 474 -10.41 1.00 -20.84
C PRO A 474 -10.31 -0.28 -20.04
N GLY A 475 -10.64 -1.39 -20.70
CA GLY A 475 -10.63 -2.71 -20.08
C GLY A 475 -11.81 -2.99 -19.14
N VAL A 476 -12.57 -1.97 -18.72
CA VAL A 476 -13.77 -2.13 -17.89
C VAL A 476 -15.02 -2.14 -18.78
N ARG A 477 -15.84 -3.19 -18.63
CA ARG A 477 -17.12 -3.27 -19.33
C ARG A 477 -18.18 -2.48 -18.56
N SER A 478 -18.91 -1.61 -19.27
CA SER A 478 -20.13 -0.98 -18.76
C SER A 478 -21.34 -1.65 -19.39
N SER A 479 -22.47 -1.66 -18.68
CA SER A 479 -23.74 -2.15 -19.19
C SER A 479 -24.85 -1.11 -19.06
N ALA A 480 -25.86 -1.23 -19.92
CA ALA A 480 -27.12 -0.51 -19.79
C ALA A 480 -28.25 -1.43 -20.23
N LYS A 481 -29.44 -1.23 -19.65
CA LYS A 481 -30.65 -1.96 -20.05
C LYS A 481 -31.51 -1.04 -20.90
N LEU A 482 -31.88 -1.49 -22.10
CA LEU A 482 -32.80 -0.79 -22.98
C LEU A 482 -34.18 -1.46 -22.90
N SER A 483 -35.24 -0.66 -22.84
CA SER A 483 -36.64 -1.12 -22.87
C SER A 483 -37.52 -0.11 -23.62
N SER A 484 -38.77 -0.46 -23.93
CA SER A 484 -39.69 0.51 -24.55
C SER A 484 -40.37 1.40 -23.50
N ALA A 485 -40.11 2.69 -23.59
CA ALA A 485 -41.11 3.77 -23.55
C ALA A 485 -40.38 5.08 -23.88
N GLU A 486 -41.04 5.99 -24.58
CA GLU A 486 -40.56 7.36 -24.86
C GLU A 486 -40.53 8.26 -23.59
N THR A 487 -40.86 7.73 -22.41
CA THR A 487 -40.98 8.48 -21.17
C THR A 487 -39.93 8.03 -20.14
N PRO A 488 -39.09 8.96 -19.61
CA PRO A 488 -38.01 8.62 -18.70
C PRO A 488 -38.57 8.26 -17.33
N ALA A 489 -38.78 6.97 -17.09
CA ALA A 489 -38.72 6.40 -15.76
C ALA A 489 -37.29 5.86 -15.53
N PRO A 490 -36.78 5.75 -14.28
CA PRO A 490 -35.44 5.25 -13.99
C PRO A 490 -35.09 3.86 -14.57
N SER A 491 -36.07 3.14 -15.11
CA SER A 491 -35.97 1.79 -15.67
C SER A 491 -36.46 1.67 -17.13
N ARG A 492 -36.80 2.78 -17.79
CA ARG A 492 -37.31 2.76 -19.17
C ARG A 492 -36.58 3.76 -20.07
N GLN A 493 -35.73 3.23 -20.95
CA GLN A 493 -34.90 4.01 -21.87
C GLN A 493 -34.73 3.24 -23.19
N ASN A 494 -35.00 3.90 -24.32
CA ASN A 494 -34.70 3.37 -25.66
C ASN A 494 -33.31 3.77 -26.15
N GLU A 495 -32.56 4.51 -25.34
CA GLU A 495 -31.18 4.89 -25.58
C GLU A 495 -30.33 4.77 -24.32
N ALA A 496 -29.03 4.61 -24.52
CA ALA A 496 -28.03 4.62 -23.49
C ALA A 496 -26.85 5.50 -23.92
N TRP A 497 -26.36 6.29 -22.98
CA TRP A 497 -25.27 7.24 -23.16
C TRP A 497 -24.08 6.82 -22.33
N PHE A 498 -22.92 6.73 -22.99
CA PHE A 498 -21.66 6.38 -22.36
C PHE A 498 -20.64 7.48 -22.65
N ARG A 499 -20.09 8.10 -21.61
CA ARG A 499 -19.05 9.11 -21.73
C ARG A 499 -17.68 8.45 -21.73
N PHE A 500 -16.77 8.91 -22.57
CA PHE A 500 -15.36 8.54 -22.53
C PHE A 500 -14.49 9.78 -22.56
N ASN A 501 -13.28 9.64 -22.02
CA ASN A 501 -12.19 10.59 -22.22
C ASN A 501 -10.92 9.79 -22.46
N VAL A 502 -10.07 10.34 -23.31
CA VAL A 502 -8.75 9.80 -23.64
C VAL A 502 -7.77 10.52 -22.73
N VAL A 503 -7.08 9.79 -21.86
CA VAL A 503 -6.00 10.34 -21.04
C VAL A 503 -4.71 9.56 -21.29
N GLY A 504 -3.60 10.16 -20.86
CA GLY A 504 -2.26 9.65 -21.10
C GLY A 504 -1.75 10.07 -22.49
N ASP A 505 -0.47 10.43 -22.54
CA ASP A 505 0.23 10.69 -23.79
C ASP A 505 1.24 9.58 -24.04
N ALA A 506 1.37 9.17 -25.29
CA ALA A 506 2.53 8.37 -25.69
C ALA A 506 3.78 9.23 -25.51
N THR A 507 4.90 8.63 -25.11
CA THR A 507 6.19 9.31 -24.96
C THR A 507 6.66 9.93 -26.28
N SER A 508 6.23 9.38 -27.42
CA SER A 508 6.43 9.93 -28.77
C SER A 508 5.48 11.09 -29.15
N GLY A 509 4.50 11.41 -28.30
CA GLY A 509 3.42 12.36 -28.58
C GLY A 509 2.35 11.85 -29.57
N LYS A 510 2.46 10.62 -30.08
CA LYS A 510 1.46 10.06 -31.00
C LYS A 510 0.08 9.91 -30.36
N SER A 511 -0.94 10.12 -31.18
CA SER A 511 -2.33 9.86 -30.80
C SER A 511 -2.61 8.36 -30.66
N GLN A 512 -3.55 8.04 -29.77
CA GLN A 512 -3.95 6.67 -29.46
C GLN A 512 -5.10 6.21 -30.38
N THR A 513 -5.14 4.94 -30.75
CA THR A 513 -6.33 4.32 -31.32
C THR A 513 -7.27 3.90 -30.20
N VAL A 514 -8.43 4.53 -30.16
CA VAL A 514 -9.52 4.27 -29.23
C VAL A 514 -10.60 3.45 -29.93
N ALA A 515 -10.95 2.30 -29.37
CA ALA A 515 -11.96 1.39 -29.92
C ALA A 515 -13.09 1.11 -28.93
N PHE A 516 -14.32 1.11 -29.45
CA PHE A 516 -15.54 0.80 -28.73
C PHE A 516 -16.15 -0.47 -29.30
N THR A 517 -16.28 -1.49 -28.45
CA THR A 517 -16.95 -2.74 -28.79
C THR A 517 -18.26 -2.84 -28.04
N THR A 518 -19.26 -3.40 -28.71
CA THR A 518 -20.62 -3.49 -28.18
C THR A 518 -21.15 -4.89 -28.39
N THR A 519 -21.77 -5.48 -27.36
CA THR A 519 -22.44 -6.78 -27.45
C THR A 519 -23.89 -6.67 -26.99
N GLY A 520 -24.73 -7.58 -27.47
CA GLY A 520 -26.18 -7.52 -27.25
C GLY A 520 -26.93 -6.60 -28.22
N LEU A 521 -26.26 -6.09 -29.27
CA LEU A 521 -26.90 -5.31 -30.33
C LEU A 521 -27.71 -6.23 -31.26
N GLY A 522 -29.01 -5.93 -31.42
CA GLY A 522 -29.83 -6.48 -32.50
C GLY A 522 -29.76 -5.58 -33.75
N ALA A 523 -30.35 -6.02 -34.86
CA ALA A 523 -30.33 -5.27 -36.14
C ALA A 523 -30.88 -3.83 -36.06
N GLN A 524 -31.76 -3.57 -35.09
CA GLN A 524 -32.43 -2.28 -34.86
C GLN A 524 -31.72 -1.37 -33.85
N VAL A 525 -30.57 -1.79 -33.31
CA VAL A 525 -29.81 -0.99 -32.35
C VAL A 525 -28.58 -0.41 -33.03
N LYS A 526 -28.42 0.91 -32.97
CA LYS A 526 -27.31 1.64 -33.58
C LYS A 526 -26.45 2.27 -32.51
N ALA A 527 -25.13 2.11 -32.64
CA ALA A 527 -24.14 2.81 -31.84
C ALA A 527 -23.55 3.96 -32.66
N LYS A 528 -23.39 5.14 -32.07
CA LYS A 528 -22.83 6.31 -32.73
C LYS A 528 -22.03 7.16 -31.74
N LEU A 529 -20.89 7.67 -32.19
CA LEU A 529 -20.14 8.69 -31.45
C LEU A 529 -20.78 10.07 -31.62
N MET A 530 -20.91 10.79 -30.52
CA MET A 530 -21.62 12.06 -30.37
C MET A 530 -20.75 13.04 -29.58
N ASP A 531 -20.95 14.33 -29.82
CA ASP A 531 -20.32 15.45 -29.09
C ASP A 531 -18.82 15.28 -28.89
N LEU A 532 -18.12 14.95 -29.98
CA LEU A 532 -16.69 14.76 -29.97
C LEU A 532 -15.98 16.11 -29.85
N ASP A 533 -15.16 16.24 -28.82
CA ASP A 533 -14.18 17.31 -28.63
C ASP A 533 -12.80 16.65 -28.66
N LEU A 534 -12.12 16.78 -29.79
CA LEU A 534 -10.93 16.02 -30.12
C LEU A 534 -9.71 16.93 -30.15
N SER A 535 -8.56 16.43 -29.70
CA SER A 535 -7.29 17.14 -29.84
C SER A 535 -6.88 17.25 -31.31
N ASN A 536 -5.97 18.18 -31.62
CA ASN A 536 -5.61 18.57 -32.99
C ASN A 536 -5.12 17.42 -33.90
N ASP A 537 -4.59 16.33 -33.32
CA ASP A 537 -4.04 15.18 -34.05
C ASP A 537 -5.03 14.00 -34.18
N SER A 538 -6.31 14.25 -33.85
CA SER A 538 -7.34 13.21 -33.86
C SER A 538 -7.93 12.97 -35.25
N GLY A 539 -8.26 11.72 -35.53
CA GLY A 539 -8.87 11.27 -36.78
C GLY A 539 -10.41 11.30 -36.74
N THR A 540 -11.01 10.96 -37.87
CA THR A 540 -12.47 10.75 -37.95
C THR A 540 -12.87 9.37 -37.43
N PRO A 541 -14.02 9.24 -36.74
CA PRO A 541 -14.58 7.95 -36.38
C PRO A 541 -14.74 7.00 -37.58
N LYS A 542 -14.39 5.74 -37.38
CA LYS A 542 -14.54 4.66 -38.37
C LYS A 542 -15.32 3.50 -37.76
N THR A 543 -16.24 2.92 -38.52
CA THR A 543 -16.85 1.63 -38.18
C THR A 543 -16.01 0.53 -38.80
N ASN A 544 -15.53 -0.38 -37.97
CA ASN A 544 -14.71 -1.51 -38.36
C ASN A 544 -15.59 -2.65 -38.91
N PRO A 545 -15.03 -3.60 -39.68
CA PRO A 545 -15.78 -4.74 -40.24
C PRO A 545 -16.48 -5.61 -39.20
N ASP A 546 -15.96 -5.65 -37.97
CA ASP A 546 -16.54 -6.37 -36.83
C ASP A 546 -17.68 -5.59 -36.13
N GLY A 547 -18.03 -4.41 -36.64
CA GLY A 547 -19.06 -3.53 -36.09
C GLY A 547 -18.59 -2.64 -34.94
N SER A 548 -17.34 -2.76 -34.50
CA SER A 548 -16.76 -1.84 -33.51
C SER A 548 -16.57 -0.44 -34.11
N ILE A 549 -16.54 0.58 -33.26
CA ILE A 549 -16.26 1.96 -33.68
C ILE A 549 -14.89 2.33 -33.16
N SER A 550 -14.00 2.82 -34.02
CA SER A 550 -12.67 3.30 -33.63
C SER A 550 -12.44 4.74 -34.03
N ILE A 551 -11.56 5.42 -33.30
CA ILE A 551 -11.12 6.79 -33.58
C ILE A 551 -9.65 6.92 -33.15
N LEU A 552 -8.87 7.68 -33.93
CA LEU A 552 -7.55 8.14 -33.50
C LEU A 552 -7.75 9.39 -32.63
N ALA A 553 -7.26 9.41 -31.40
CA ALA A 553 -7.47 10.51 -30.48
C ALA A 553 -6.26 10.71 -29.55
N GLY A 554 -5.83 11.97 -29.40
CA GLY A 554 -4.81 12.33 -28.41
C GLY A 554 -5.40 12.55 -27.01
N SER A 555 -4.53 12.66 -26.01
CA SER A 555 -4.91 12.97 -24.62
C SER A 555 -5.76 14.25 -24.54
N GLY A 556 -6.72 14.26 -23.62
CA GLY A 556 -7.69 15.34 -23.45
C GLY A 556 -8.92 15.24 -24.37
N SER A 557 -8.89 14.39 -25.40
CA SER A 557 -10.05 14.14 -26.25
C SER A 557 -11.20 13.52 -25.45
N LYS A 558 -12.43 13.94 -25.73
CA LYS A 558 -13.62 13.49 -25.00
C LYS A 558 -14.85 13.39 -25.89
N GLY A 559 -15.82 12.60 -25.47
CA GLY A 559 -17.10 12.51 -26.16
C GLY A 559 -18.03 11.47 -25.56
N TYR A 560 -19.04 11.11 -26.35
CA TYR A 560 -20.07 10.17 -25.95
C TYR A 560 -20.27 9.08 -27.00
N LEU A 561 -20.43 7.84 -26.56
CA LEU A 561 -21.04 6.77 -27.34
C LEU A 561 -22.54 6.72 -26.97
N ARG A 562 -23.39 7.02 -27.94
CA ARG A 562 -24.85 6.86 -27.83
C ARG A 562 -25.25 5.55 -28.50
N ILE A 563 -25.99 4.72 -27.78
CA ILE A 563 -26.60 3.50 -28.31
C ILE A 563 -28.11 3.71 -28.28
N ARG A 564 -28.78 3.58 -29.43
CA ARG A 564 -30.21 3.80 -29.55
C ARG A 564 -30.89 2.64 -30.25
N GLN A 565 -32.05 2.24 -29.75
CA GLN A 565 -32.97 1.36 -30.44
C GLN A 565 -33.89 2.20 -31.36
N GLU A 566 -33.78 2.01 -32.67
CA GLU A 566 -34.55 2.77 -33.68
C GLU A 566 -36.05 2.42 -33.64
N THR A 567 -36.39 1.17 -33.33
CA THR A 567 -37.77 0.71 -33.14
C THR A 567 -37.90 0.06 -31.76
N PRO A 568 -38.36 0.79 -30.73
CA PRO A 568 -38.54 0.25 -29.38
C PRO A 568 -39.51 -0.94 -29.39
N ASP A 569 -39.12 -2.06 -28.77
CA ASP A 569 -39.97 -3.24 -28.60
C ASP A 569 -40.46 -3.30 -27.14
N PRO A 570 -41.76 -3.10 -26.88
CA PRO A 570 -42.33 -3.10 -25.53
C PRO A 570 -42.27 -4.41 -24.78
N SER A 571 -42.04 -5.51 -25.49
CA SER A 571 -42.06 -6.84 -24.91
C SER A 571 -40.66 -7.36 -24.54
N GLN A 572 -39.58 -6.65 -24.88
CA GLN A 572 -38.22 -7.14 -24.69
C GLN A 572 -37.29 -6.10 -24.06
N GLU A 573 -36.83 -6.40 -22.84
CA GLU A 573 -35.70 -5.72 -22.23
C GLU A 573 -34.39 -6.28 -22.82
N ARG A 574 -33.45 -5.40 -23.19
CA ARG A 574 -32.16 -5.80 -23.76
C ARG A 574 -31.03 -5.26 -22.91
N THR A 575 -30.13 -6.14 -22.47
CA THR A 575 -28.88 -5.72 -21.83
C THR A 575 -27.81 -5.50 -22.89
N ILE A 576 -27.38 -4.26 -23.03
CA ILE A 576 -26.24 -3.87 -23.87
C ILE A 576 -25.00 -3.82 -23.01
N ARG A 577 -23.88 -4.35 -23.51
CA ARG A 577 -22.58 -4.21 -22.89
C ARG A 577 -21.64 -3.48 -23.83
N VAL A 578 -20.92 -2.52 -23.29
CA VAL A 578 -19.96 -1.67 -24.00
C VAL A 578 -18.60 -1.86 -23.35
N ALA A 579 -17.56 -2.01 -24.17
CA ALA A 579 -16.18 -1.94 -23.73
C ALA A 579 -15.44 -0.87 -24.53
N TYR A 580 -14.59 -0.13 -23.83
CA TYR A 580 -13.65 0.84 -24.35
C TYR A 580 -12.25 0.23 -24.27
N ALA A 581 -11.43 0.43 -25.29
CA ALA A 581 -10.03 0.02 -25.33
C ALA A 581 -9.18 1.11 -25.98
N SER A 582 -7.94 1.25 -25.48
CA SER A 582 -6.89 2.03 -26.12
C SER A 582 -5.71 1.11 -26.48
N ASN A 583 -4.96 1.46 -27.52
CA ASN A 583 -3.67 0.83 -27.84
C ASN A 583 -2.49 1.37 -27.02
N LEU A 584 -2.67 2.40 -26.17
CA LEU A 584 -1.60 2.90 -25.29
C LEU A 584 -1.12 1.81 -24.32
N ARG A 585 0.19 1.67 -24.21
CA ARG A 585 0.91 0.74 -23.34
C ARG A 585 1.97 1.49 -22.55
N PHE A 586 2.38 0.94 -21.42
CA PHE A 586 3.50 1.46 -20.66
C PHE A 586 4.45 0.33 -20.29
N LEU A 587 5.75 0.63 -20.45
CA LEU A 587 6.85 -0.20 -20.01
C LEU A 587 7.47 0.46 -18.78
N THR A 588 7.39 -0.20 -17.64
CA THR A 588 8.20 0.13 -16.48
C THR A 588 9.56 -0.52 -16.67
N VAL A 589 10.58 0.32 -16.69
CA VAL A 589 11.98 -0.10 -16.83
C VAL A 589 12.54 -0.43 -15.45
N GLY A 590 13.13 -1.62 -15.31
CA GLY A 590 13.83 -2.03 -14.10
C GLY A 590 15.34 -1.91 -14.26
N SER A 591 16.08 -2.66 -13.45
CA SER A 591 17.54 -2.63 -13.50
C SER A 591 18.11 -3.37 -14.71
N LEU A 592 19.18 -2.81 -15.26
CA LEU A 592 20.10 -3.54 -16.12
C LEU A 592 21.13 -4.26 -15.22
N VAL A 593 21.27 -5.56 -15.42
CA VAL A 593 22.15 -6.42 -14.62
C VAL A 593 23.21 -7.04 -15.52
N CYS A 594 24.48 -6.86 -15.18
CA CYS A 594 25.56 -7.64 -15.78
C CYS A 594 25.69 -9.01 -15.08
N ARG A 595 25.77 -10.09 -15.86
CA ARG A 595 25.78 -11.47 -15.34
C ARG A 595 27.13 -12.18 -15.49
N ASP A 596 27.94 -11.74 -16.43
CA ASP A 596 29.20 -12.39 -16.80
C ASP A 596 29.99 -11.46 -17.71
N GLU A 597 31.28 -11.31 -17.48
CA GLU A 597 32.23 -10.67 -18.39
C GLU A 597 33.39 -11.64 -18.64
N THR A 598 33.78 -11.75 -19.89
CA THR A 598 34.71 -12.78 -20.37
C THR A 598 36.17 -12.31 -20.27
N ASN A 599 36.43 -11.07 -19.82
CA ASN A 599 37.76 -10.47 -19.84
C ASN A 599 38.08 -9.52 -18.65
N PRO A 600 38.15 -10.04 -17.41
CA PRO A 600 38.27 -9.26 -16.16
C PRO A 600 39.57 -8.44 -15.99
N GLU A 601 40.50 -8.46 -16.95
CA GLU A 601 41.80 -7.77 -16.85
C GLU A 601 41.84 -6.40 -17.56
N LEU A 602 40.80 -5.99 -18.32
CA LEU A 602 40.83 -4.77 -19.14
C LEU A 602 39.84 -3.64 -18.76
N GLY A 603 38.96 -3.86 -17.78
CA GLY A 603 38.18 -2.79 -17.15
C GLY A 603 36.78 -2.61 -17.73
N SER A 604 35.92 -2.04 -16.88
CA SER A 604 34.46 -1.89 -17.03
C SER A 604 33.94 -1.61 -18.44
N ASP A 605 32.88 -2.32 -18.83
CA ASP A 605 32.16 -2.09 -20.08
C ASP A 605 31.28 -0.83 -19.99
N ASP A 606 31.47 0.09 -20.95
CA ASP A 606 30.72 1.34 -21.04
C ASP A 606 29.43 1.15 -21.86
N MET A 607 28.29 1.16 -21.19
CA MET A 607 27.02 0.76 -21.79
C MET A 607 26.08 1.95 -22.05
N PHE A 608 25.32 1.87 -23.14
CA PHE A 608 24.12 2.67 -23.34
C PHE A 608 23.01 1.91 -24.07
N THR A 609 21.75 2.29 -23.83
CA THR A 609 20.58 1.69 -24.46
C THR A 609 19.94 2.65 -25.45
N ARG A 610 19.48 2.11 -26.59
CA ARG A 610 18.59 2.79 -27.55
C ARG A 610 17.18 2.24 -27.43
N PHE A 611 16.25 3.09 -27.02
CA PHE A 611 14.82 2.81 -26.99
C PHE A 611 14.18 3.35 -28.27
N THR A 612 13.63 2.46 -29.11
CA THR A 612 12.79 2.84 -30.24
C THR A 612 11.34 2.87 -29.77
N ILE A 613 10.80 4.07 -29.53
CA ILE A 613 9.44 4.29 -29.04
C ILE A 613 8.58 4.78 -30.20
N ASP A 614 7.68 3.93 -30.66
CA ASP A 614 6.91 4.10 -31.89
C ASP A 614 7.79 4.33 -33.13
N ASP A 615 8.02 5.59 -33.51
CA ASP A 615 8.91 5.98 -34.61
C ASP A 615 10.11 6.82 -34.16
N GLU A 616 10.22 7.12 -32.86
CA GLU A 616 11.32 7.90 -32.29
C GLU A 616 12.37 6.99 -31.66
N VAL A 617 13.64 7.41 -31.72
CA VAL A 617 14.74 6.70 -31.03
C VAL A 617 15.27 7.60 -29.93
N ARG A 618 15.20 7.12 -28.68
CA ARG A 618 15.78 7.74 -27.50
C ARG A 618 17.01 6.95 -27.04
N ARG A 619 17.99 7.64 -26.46
CA ARG A 619 19.22 7.06 -25.92
C ARG A 619 19.26 7.26 -24.41
N ALA A 620 19.71 6.24 -23.68
CA ALA A 620 19.92 6.28 -22.23
C ALA A 620 21.31 5.72 -21.88
N PRO A 621 22.17 6.45 -21.15
CA PRO A 621 22.00 7.87 -20.80
C PRO A 621 21.92 8.79 -22.03
N ALA A 622 21.41 10.01 -21.87
CA ALA A 622 21.24 10.95 -22.99
C ALA A 622 22.57 11.34 -23.67
N ALA A 623 23.67 11.35 -22.90
CA ALA A 623 25.04 11.52 -23.35
C ALA A 623 25.98 10.71 -22.44
N GLY A 624 27.18 10.38 -22.92
CA GLY A 624 28.11 9.48 -22.21
C GLY A 624 27.57 8.06 -22.08
N ASP A 625 28.13 7.28 -21.18
CA ASP A 625 27.89 5.85 -21.02
C ASP A 625 27.90 5.53 -19.53
N LYS A 626 27.49 4.30 -19.21
CA LYS A 626 27.52 3.79 -17.85
C LYS A 626 28.42 2.57 -17.80
N SER A 627 29.52 2.74 -17.09
CA SER A 627 30.46 1.71 -16.70
C SER A 627 29.78 0.71 -15.74
N PHE A 628 29.94 -0.58 -16.02
CA PHE A 628 29.49 -1.69 -15.17
C PHE A 628 30.69 -2.50 -14.67
N ASP A 629 30.65 -2.95 -13.42
CA ASP A 629 31.56 -3.96 -12.87
C ASP A 629 30.87 -5.32 -12.85
N CYS A 630 31.08 -6.08 -13.92
CA CYS A 630 30.47 -7.38 -14.12
C CYS A 630 31.01 -8.49 -13.21
N ASN A 631 32.05 -8.23 -12.40
CA ASN A 631 32.53 -9.18 -11.39
C ASN A 631 31.68 -9.15 -10.12
N ASN A 632 30.91 -8.07 -9.92
CA ASN A 632 29.95 -7.99 -8.85
C ASN A 632 28.54 -8.33 -9.38
N SER A 633 28.06 -9.53 -9.06
CA SER A 633 26.72 -9.99 -9.49
C SER A 633 25.56 -9.17 -8.92
N SER A 634 25.85 -8.25 -7.99
CA SER A 634 24.93 -7.25 -7.43
C SER A 634 25.06 -5.86 -8.05
N ASP A 635 26.01 -5.64 -8.97
CA ASP A 635 26.11 -4.38 -9.70
C ASP A 635 24.91 -4.23 -10.63
N THR A 636 24.00 -3.34 -10.22
CA THR A 636 22.74 -3.08 -10.89
C THR A 636 22.54 -1.59 -10.99
N GLU A 637 22.19 -1.14 -12.19
CA GLU A 637 21.89 0.27 -12.44
C GLU A 637 20.40 0.44 -12.66
N ASP A 638 19.77 1.30 -11.85
CA ASP A 638 18.36 1.67 -11.99
C ASP A 638 18.20 2.55 -13.24
N TRP A 639 17.86 1.90 -14.34
CA TRP A 639 17.71 2.54 -15.64
C TRP A 639 16.58 3.56 -15.69
N SER A 640 15.62 3.47 -14.74
CA SER A 640 14.53 4.42 -14.60
C SER A 640 15.05 5.82 -14.22
N GLN A 641 16.06 5.89 -13.36
CA GLN A 641 16.71 7.14 -12.97
C GLN A 641 17.54 7.72 -14.11
N ILE A 642 18.24 6.86 -14.86
CA ILE A 642 19.09 7.27 -15.98
C ILE A 642 18.26 7.83 -17.14
N LEU A 643 17.10 7.24 -17.42
CA LEU A 643 16.14 7.75 -18.40
C LEU A 643 15.47 9.06 -17.94
N GLY A 644 15.44 9.33 -16.64
CA GLY A 644 14.67 10.41 -16.03
C GLY A 644 13.15 10.19 -16.08
N GLU A 645 12.71 9.00 -16.50
CA GLU A 645 11.32 8.59 -16.63
C GLU A 645 11.18 7.15 -16.11
N LYS A 646 10.30 6.92 -15.14
CA LYS A 646 10.01 5.55 -14.63
C LYS A 646 9.23 4.69 -15.62
N GLU A 647 8.53 5.30 -16.56
CA GLU A 647 7.62 4.63 -17.49
C GLU A 647 7.79 5.17 -18.91
N LEU A 648 8.04 4.28 -19.87
CA LEU A 648 7.99 4.60 -21.30
C LEU A 648 6.63 4.23 -21.88
N ARG A 649 5.93 5.21 -22.49
CA ARG A 649 4.58 5.06 -23.03
C ARG A 649 4.59 5.01 -24.54
N TYR A 650 3.87 4.05 -25.14
CA TYR A 650 3.88 3.84 -26.59
C TYR A 650 2.53 3.32 -27.10
N VAL A 651 2.28 3.46 -28.41
CA VAL A 651 0.99 3.10 -29.04
C VAL A 651 1.13 2.09 -30.19
N ASP A 652 2.30 2.02 -30.82
CA ASP A 652 2.57 1.16 -31.97
C ASP A 652 3.61 0.08 -31.65
N ARG A 653 4.81 0.49 -31.22
CA ARG A 653 5.92 -0.46 -30.97
C ARG A 653 6.91 0.10 -29.97
N LEU A 654 7.54 -0.79 -29.22
CA LEU A 654 8.68 -0.47 -28.37
C LEU A 654 9.83 -1.43 -28.68
N GLY A 655 10.98 -0.88 -29.02
CA GLY A 655 12.21 -1.63 -29.25
C GLY A 655 13.29 -1.23 -28.26
N VAL A 656 14.04 -2.20 -27.74
CA VAL A 656 15.19 -1.99 -26.86
C VAL A 656 16.43 -2.59 -27.53
N GLN A 657 17.50 -1.80 -27.58
CA GLN A 657 18.77 -2.22 -28.14
C GLN A 657 19.89 -1.76 -27.21
N LEU A 658 20.65 -2.72 -26.69
CA LEU A 658 21.80 -2.45 -25.84
C LEU A 658 23.04 -2.26 -26.72
N VAL A 659 23.86 -1.27 -26.38
CA VAL A 659 25.09 -0.95 -27.09
C VAL A 659 26.21 -0.86 -26.08
N GLU A 660 27.24 -1.65 -26.33
CA GLU A 660 28.54 -1.62 -25.68
C GLU A 660 29.40 -0.61 -26.44
N ALA A 661 29.92 0.38 -25.72
CA ALA A 661 30.76 1.43 -26.27
C ALA A 661 32.23 1.06 -26.09
N ASP A 662 32.90 0.79 -27.20
CA ASP A 662 34.31 0.49 -27.20
C ASP A 662 35.14 1.76 -27.40
N ASP A 663 36.20 1.90 -26.62
CA ASP A 663 37.18 2.97 -26.77
C ASP A 663 38.13 2.77 -27.97
N THR A 664 38.38 1.52 -28.35
CA THR A 664 39.44 1.16 -29.31
C THR A 664 38.95 0.37 -30.53
N SER A 665 37.74 -0.17 -30.48
CA SER A 665 37.04 -0.89 -31.56
C SER A 665 35.70 -0.23 -31.89
N ALA A 666 34.94 -0.85 -32.80
CA ALA A 666 33.61 -0.38 -33.14
C ALA A 666 32.60 -0.96 -32.15
N ASN A 667 31.74 -0.11 -31.58
CA ASN A 667 30.69 -0.49 -30.64
C ASN A 667 29.98 -1.80 -30.98
N ASP A 668 30.01 -2.74 -30.05
CA ASP A 668 29.20 -3.94 -30.13
C ASP A 668 27.74 -3.62 -29.85
N THR A 669 26.88 -4.00 -30.78
CA THR A 669 25.47 -3.63 -30.77
C THR A 669 24.61 -4.87 -30.74
N SER A 670 23.75 -4.97 -29.72
CA SER A 670 22.81 -6.07 -29.61
C SER A 670 21.80 -6.07 -30.76
N ASN A 671 21.20 -7.24 -31.02
CA ASN A 671 19.95 -7.27 -31.77
C ASN A 671 18.89 -6.42 -31.04
N ARG A 672 18.10 -5.68 -31.82
CA ARG A 672 16.97 -4.92 -31.29
C ARG A 672 15.87 -5.90 -30.88
N PHE A 673 15.55 -5.92 -29.60
CA PHE A 673 14.42 -6.65 -29.07
C PHE A 673 13.16 -5.78 -29.20
N PHE A 674 12.11 -6.27 -29.84
CA PHE A 674 10.82 -5.60 -29.82
C PHE A 674 9.96 -6.22 -28.73
N VAL A 675 9.45 -5.38 -27.84
CA VAL A 675 8.57 -5.84 -26.77
C VAL A 675 7.24 -6.24 -27.38
N ASP A 676 6.85 -7.49 -27.14
CA ASP A 676 5.55 -8.02 -27.57
C ASP A 676 4.39 -7.28 -26.89
N ASP A 677 3.24 -7.27 -27.55
CA ASP A 677 2.01 -6.74 -26.93
C ASP A 677 1.60 -7.57 -25.70
N VAL A 678 1.08 -6.89 -24.67
CA VAL A 678 0.45 -7.58 -23.53
C VAL A 678 -0.67 -8.50 -24.05
N PRO A 679 -0.65 -9.81 -23.76
CA PRO A 679 -1.64 -10.75 -24.28
C PRO A 679 -3.09 -10.33 -23.97
N PRO A 680 -4.08 -10.63 -24.84
CA PRO A 680 -5.50 -10.24 -24.70
C PRO A 680 -6.14 -10.42 -23.33
N LYS A 681 -5.68 -11.42 -22.55
CA LYS A 681 -6.24 -11.80 -21.24
C LYS A 681 -5.40 -11.37 -20.03
N ARG A 682 -4.26 -10.70 -20.23
CA ARG A 682 -3.41 -10.19 -19.15
C ARG A 682 -3.50 -8.67 -19.08
N SER A 683 -3.43 -8.11 -17.87
CA SER A 683 -3.31 -6.65 -17.69
C SER A 683 -1.87 -6.17 -17.68
N GLY A 684 -0.94 -7.05 -17.37
CA GLY A 684 0.49 -6.85 -17.50
C GLY A 684 1.27 -8.17 -17.44
N TYR A 685 2.58 -8.09 -17.62
CA TYR A 685 3.51 -9.19 -17.39
C TYR A 685 4.93 -8.67 -17.13
N ASP A 686 5.66 -9.38 -16.28
CA ASP A 686 7.09 -9.16 -16.06
C ASP A 686 7.92 -10.00 -17.02
N GLY A 687 8.99 -9.40 -17.53
CA GLY A 687 9.85 -10.00 -18.52
C GLY A 687 11.31 -9.63 -18.31
N LYS A 688 12.18 -10.39 -18.98
CA LYS A 688 13.62 -10.19 -18.97
C LYS A 688 14.12 -10.24 -20.40
N ILE A 689 14.79 -9.18 -20.84
CA ILE A 689 15.52 -9.19 -22.12
C ILE A 689 16.94 -9.63 -21.81
N LYS A 690 17.45 -10.59 -22.58
CA LYS A 690 18.81 -11.12 -22.40
C LYS A 690 19.63 -10.86 -23.65
N TRP A 691 20.83 -10.32 -23.46
CA TRP A 691 21.81 -10.14 -24.53
C TRP A 691 23.10 -10.87 -24.18
N ASN A 692 23.67 -11.51 -25.19
CA ASN A 692 24.97 -12.15 -25.10
C ASN A 692 25.87 -11.48 -26.14
N PHE A 693 26.93 -10.86 -25.67
CA PHE A 693 28.04 -10.35 -26.48
C PHE A 693 29.17 -11.38 -26.49
N SER A 694 30.20 -11.15 -27.30
CA SER A 694 31.44 -11.95 -27.23
C SER A 694 32.12 -11.81 -25.88
N GLU A 695 31.95 -10.67 -25.22
CA GLU A 695 32.68 -10.29 -24.02
C GLU A 695 31.80 -10.23 -22.76
N GLY A 696 30.46 -10.33 -22.86
CA GLY A 696 29.62 -10.39 -21.65
C GLY A 696 28.15 -10.79 -21.83
N ARG A 697 27.43 -10.97 -20.71
CA ARG A 697 26.00 -11.33 -20.65
C ARG A 697 25.21 -10.33 -19.82
N TYR A 698 24.15 -9.78 -20.41
CA TYR A 698 23.34 -8.73 -19.80
C TYR A 698 21.86 -9.10 -19.74
N GLU A 699 21.20 -8.71 -18.64
CA GLU A 699 19.77 -8.93 -18.41
C GLU A 699 19.08 -7.61 -18.05
N PHE A 700 18.05 -7.23 -18.81
CA PHE A 700 17.22 -6.07 -18.52
C PHE A 700 15.85 -6.51 -18.05
N GLN A 701 15.53 -6.18 -16.81
CA GLN A 701 14.22 -6.47 -16.23
C GLN A 701 13.23 -5.39 -16.66
N PHE A 702 12.02 -5.81 -17.02
CA PHE A 702 10.96 -4.89 -17.36
C PHE A 702 9.60 -5.44 -16.96
N ARG A 703 8.67 -4.52 -16.75
CA ARG A 703 7.25 -4.82 -16.59
C ARG A 703 6.46 -4.11 -17.67
N LEU A 704 5.61 -4.85 -18.36
CA LEU A 704 4.73 -4.30 -19.38
C LEU A 704 3.30 -4.34 -18.90
N ASP A 705 2.60 -3.22 -18.99
CA ASP A 705 1.20 -3.11 -18.58
C ASP A 705 0.35 -2.43 -19.68
N ARG A 706 -0.92 -2.83 -19.70
CA ARG A 706 -1.94 -2.15 -20.52
C ARG A 706 -2.35 -0.89 -19.80
N TYR A 707 -2.48 0.21 -20.56
CA TYR A 707 -3.05 1.43 -20.03
C TYR A 707 -4.48 1.19 -19.53
N ARG A 708 -4.62 1.11 -18.21
CA ARG A 708 -5.87 1.35 -17.51
C ARG A 708 -5.94 2.87 -17.46
N ASN A 709 -6.96 3.48 -18.07
CA ASN A 709 -7.21 4.94 -18.01
C ASN A 709 -7.61 5.27 -16.58
N GLU A 710 -6.63 5.18 -15.69
CA GLU A 710 -6.75 5.51 -14.30
C GLU A 710 -6.85 7.04 -14.23
N PRO A 711 -7.74 7.55 -13.39
CA PRO A 711 -7.86 8.99 -13.27
C PRO A 711 -6.55 9.59 -12.78
N VAL A 712 -6.22 10.77 -13.32
CA VAL A 712 -5.04 11.55 -12.93
C VAL A 712 -5.00 11.68 -11.40
N ALA A 713 -3.92 11.19 -10.80
CA ALA A 713 -3.66 11.32 -9.36
C ALA A 713 -3.72 12.80 -8.94
N ASP A 714 -4.14 13.06 -7.70
CA ASP A 714 -4.48 14.41 -7.24
C ASP A 714 -3.28 15.36 -7.19
#